data_AF-A0A1G3QW62-F1
#
_entry.id   AF-A0A1G3QW62-F1
#
_cell.length_a   1.000
_cell.length_b   1.000
_cell.length_c   1.000
_cell.angle_alpha   90.00
_cell.angle_beta   90.00
_cell.angle_gamma   90.00
#
_symmetry.space_group_name_H-M   'P 1'
#
loop_
_entity.id
_entity.type
_entity.pdbx_description
1 polymer ?
#
loop_
_entity_poly.entity_id
_entity_poly.type
_entity_poly.pdbx_seq_one_letter_code
_entity_poly.pdbx_strand_id
1 'polypeptide(L)'
;MSRENQKLRITDTTLRDAHQSLWATRMRIDDIMGIIDVIDSVGYYSLEVWGGATFDVCLRFLREDPWDRLRRIKKHAKKTPLQMLLRGQNLVGYRNYPDDVVERFIALACENGMDIFRIFDALNDTRNIESAVRAVKKYGGHAQGTICYTISPVHTVEKFLQYASAQMDIGIDSICIKDMAGILSPVMAEKLTGAIIRELRLPVQVHCHASSGMAVATYLAAVRAGAEAIDCAISSMAGFSSQPPVETMISIFAGTGYDTGLVPAALEKIEQYFGAIAPKRRPADLPPSIIDPGILIHQIPGGMISNFRSQLEKQNALDKLPEVLDEVAAVRKDLGYPPLVTPTSQIVGTQAVMNVLAGERYKMVPNEVKNYVKGMYGSPPAPLERNFIRMIIGDEEMITGRPADLLEPMLPDITKSIDPGLVEKEEDIISYCILPEPALEFFRWRRIPPDQRPAVPADEEVKKEETAPARGGAAAPKTMELGRDIQPAEIAGISELIDQVARFNVHEFSLRKGKINVTLKFGAGKPVEENYDPDEPILAQEEAAVAAVVSKKAGFSENEEPIAAACGSTINAPISGTFYSGPGPGQQPFVKVGDLVHRGDLVCKIEAMKMLNEIHAEKMCQIVKFLAEDGQSVTKDQPLIAVEEVSNEMKA
;
A
#
# COMPACT_ATOMS: atom_id res chain seq x y z
N MET A 1 23.88 -33.97 -8.18
CA MET A 1 25.17 -33.27 -8.11
C MET A 1 25.35 -32.79 -6.68
N SER A 2 26.51 -32.98 -6.07
CA SER A 2 26.79 -32.48 -4.71
C SER A 2 26.69 -30.95 -4.70
N ARG A 3 25.98 -30.39 -3.70
CA ARG A 3 25.67 -28.95 -3.57
C ARG A 3 26.85 -28.10 -3.08
N GLU A 4 28.05 -28.64 -3.03
CA GLU A 4 29.22 -28.00 -2.38
C GLU A 4 29.80 -26.79 -3.14
N ASN A 5 29.15 -26.29 -4.20
CA ASN A 5 29.67 -25.16 -4.98
C ASN A 5 28.58 -24.33 -5.69
N GLN A 6 27.39 -24.21 -5.09
CA GLN A 6 26.28 -23.46 -5.67
C GLN A 6 26.32 -21.99 -5.24
N LYS A 7 26.76 -21.11 -6.15
CA LYS A 7 26.71 -19.66 -5.95
C LYS A 7 25.29 -19.20 -5.64
N LEU A 8 25.12 -18.41 -4.58
CA LEU A 8 23.84 -17.77 -4.28
C LEU A 8 23.53 -16.70 -5.32
N ARG A 9 22.32 -16.75 -5.87
CA ARG A 9 21.81 -15.75 -6.81
C ARG A 9 21.12 -14.62 -6.06
N ILE A 10 21.36 -13.38 -6.49
CA ILE A 10 20.69 -12.19 -5.93
C ILE A 10 19.83 -11.55 -7.01
N THR A 11 18.56 -11.31 -6.69
CA THR A 11 17.70 -10.41 -7.46
C THR A 11 17.74 -9.03 -6.82
N ASP A 12 18.11 -8.01 -7.60
CA ASP A 12 18.02 -6.62 -7.13
C ASP A 12 16.59 -6.10 -7.25
N THR A 13 16.05 -5.51 -6.18
CA THR A 13 14.70 -4.92 -6.14
C THR A 13 14.72 -3.40 -6.07
N THR A 14 15.91 -2.78 -6.16
CA THR A 14 16.12 -1.33 -6.00
C THR A 14 15.23 -0.52 -6.96
N LEU A 15 15.10 -1.00 -8.20
CA LEU A 15 14.36 -0.32 -9.28
C LEU A 15 12.84 -0.60 -9.30
N ARG A 16 12.32 -1.41 -8.37
CA ARG A 16 10.88 -1.73 -8.28
C ARG A 16 10.36 -1.73 -6.85
N ASP A 17 10.63 -2.78 -6.07
CA ASP A 17 9.99 -2.97 -4.77
C ASP A 17 10.53 -2.04 -3.67
N ALA A 18 11.82 -1.68 -3.75
CA ALA A 18 12.46 -0.83 -2.76
C ALA A 18 11.84 0.57 -2.74
N HIS A 19 11.76 1.23 -3.91
CA HIS A 19 11.14 2.55 -4.00
C HIS A 19 9.61 2.49 -3.90
N GLN A 20 8.98 1.37 -4.28
CA GLN A 20 7.57 1.15 -3.97
C GLN A 20 7.31 1.19 -2.45
N SER A 21 8.23 0.64 -1.67
CA SER A 21 8.12 0.54 -0.22
C SER A 21 8.55 1.79 0.53
N LEU A 22 9.58 2.50 0.03
CA LEU A 22 10.20 3.63 0.72
C LEU A 22 9.82 4.99 0.14
N TRP A 23 9.56 5.08 -1.16
CA TRP A 23 9.37 6.34 -1.90
C TRP A 23 8.01 6.42 -2.59
N ALA A 24 7.00 5.67 -2.12
CA ALA A 24 5.67 5.60 -2.72
C ALA A 24 5.69 5.35 -4.24
N THR A 25 6.67 4.56 -4.71
CA THR A 25 6.88 4.20 -6.11
C THR A 25 7.29 5.39 -7.01
N ARG A 26 7.79 6.50 -6.46
CA ARG A 26 8.04 7.76 -7.19
C ARG A 26 9.40 7.83 -7.91
N MET A 27 10.13 6.72 -8.07
CA MET A 27 11.36 6.70 -8.87
C MET A 27 11.04 6.94 -10.35
N ARG A 28 11.76 7.88 -10.96
CA ARG A 28 11.58 8.32 -12.35
C ARG A 28 12.49 7.56 -13.31
N ILE A 29 12.11 7.50 -14.58
CA ILE A 29 12.95 6.84 -15.60
C ILE A 29 14.35 7.45 -15.69
N ASP A 30 14.51 8.76 -15.54
CA ASP A 30 15.82 9.41 -15.64
C ASP A 30 16.73 9.10 -14.44
N ASP A 31 16.14 8.87 -13.25
CA ASP A 31 16.87 8.36 -12.09
C ASP A 31 17.41 6.93 -12.38
N ILE A 32 16.65 6.11 -13.11
CA ILE A 32 17.09 4.75 -13.50
C ILE A 32 18.19 4.83 -14.56
N MET A 33 18.00 5.65 -15.60
CA MET A 33 18.94 5.76 -16.72
C MET A 33 20.30 6.32 -16.30
N GLY A 34 20.36 7.12 -15.22
CA GLY A 34 21.62 7.63 -14.70
C GLY A 34 22.56 6.57 -14.12
N ILE A 35 22.08 5.36 -13.82
CA ILE A 35 22.86 4.33 -13.12
C ILE A 35 22.69 2.90 -13.65
N ILE A 36 21.72 2.64 -14.53
CA ILE A 36 21.38 1.28 -14.98
C ILE A 36 22.55 0.47 -15.56
N ASP A 37 23.48 1.11 -16.29
CA ASP A 37 24.65 0.42 -16.86
C ASP A 37 25.61 -0.09 -15.75
N VAL A 38 25.67 0.62 -14.61
CA VAL A 38 26.43 0.18 -13.44
C VAL A 38 25.72 -0.98 -12.76
N ILE A 39 24.39 -0.92 -12.60
CA ILE A 39 23.57 -2.00 -12.02
C ILE A 39 23.72 -3.29 -12.85
N ASP A 40 23.62 -3.20 -14.18
CA ASP A 40 23.79 -4.34 -15.10
C ASP A 40 25.21 -4.94 -15.06
N SER A 41 26.20 -4.18 -14.57
CA SER A 41 27.59 -4.65 -14.45
C SER A 41 27.87 -5.45 -13.17
N VAL A 42 26.96 -5.45 -12.18
CA VAL A 42 27.18 -6.05 -10.85
C VAL A 42 27.27 -7.57 -10.92
N GLY A 43 26.53 -8.21 -11.82
CA GLY A 43 26.41 -9.67 -11.92
C GLY A 43 25.18 -10.26 -11.21
N TYR A 44 24.12 -9.47 -11.01
CA TYR A 44 22.85 -9.95 -10.46
C TYR A 44 22.23 -11.07 -11.30
N TYR A 45 21.45 -11.93 -10.65
CA TYR A 45 20.67 -12.97 -11.33
C TYR A 45 19.50 -12.41 -12.11
N SER A 46 18.80 -11.43 -11.54
CA SER A 46 17.78 -10.65 -12.23
C SER A 46 17.66 -9.26 -11.63
N LEU A 47 17.10 -8.33 -12.40
CA LEU A 47 16.70 -7.00 -11.93
C LEU A 47 15.18 -6.96 -11.89
N GLU A 48 14.60 -6.84 -10.71
CA GLU A 48 13.17 -6.57 -10.61
C GLU A 48 12.92 -5.08 -10.86
N VAL A 49 12.33 -4.78 -12.02
CA VAL A 49 12.24 -3.40 -12.55
C VAL A 49 10.82 -2.97 -12.90
N TRP A 50 9.85 -3.89 -12.83
CA TRP A 50 8.53 -3.69 -13.43
C TRP A 50 7.41 -4.45 -12.71
N GLY A 51 6.16 -4.14 -13.07
CA GLY A 51 4.98 -4.69 -12.39
C GLY A 51 4.77 -4.09 -11.00
N GLY A 52 3.99 -4.77 -10.15
CA GLY A 52 3.54 -4.16 -8.89
C GLY A 52 2.81 -2.83 -9.13
N ALA A 53 3.12 -1.80 -8.32
CA ALA A 53 2.50 -0.49 -8.45
C ALA A 53 3.14 0.40 -9.53
N THR A 54 4.29 0.01 -10.10
CA THR A 54 5.04 0.86 -11.03
C THR A 54 4.23 1.23 -12.27
N PHE A 55 3.42 0.30 -12.79
CA PHE A 55 2.62 0.53 -13.99
C PHE A 55 1.58 1.65 -13.81
N ASP A 56 0.76 1.57 -12.76
CA ASP A 56 -0.22 2.63 -12.43
C ASP A 56 0.48 3.95 -12.09
N VAL A 57 1.56 3.90 -11.29
CA VAL A 57 2.25 5.12 -10.84
C VAL A 57 2.95 5.86 -11.99
N CYS A 58 3.48 5.14 -12.98
CA CYS A 58 4.01 5.74 -14.20
C CYS A 58 2.95 6.61 -14.89
N LEU A 59 1.77 6.06 -15.14
CA LEU A 59 0.68 6.74 -15.84
C LEU A 59 0.06 7.86 -14.99
N ARG A 60 -0.23 7.55 -13.72
CA ARG A 60 -1.01 8.41 -12.83
C ARG A 60 -0.21 9.57 -12.26
N PHE A 61 1.00 9.33 -11.76
CA PHE A 61 1.74 10.31 -10.98
C PHE A 61 2.98 10.86 -11.67
N LEU A 62 3.66 10.02 -12.45
CA LEU A 62 4.91 10.42 -13.10
C LEU A 62 4.70 10.95 -14.51
N ARG A 63 3.55 10.65 -15.13
CA ARG A 63 3.25 10.90 -16.54
C ARG A 63 4.33 10.31 -17.46
N GLU A 64 4.70 9.06 -17.17
CA GLU A 64 5.64 8.26 -17.95
C GLU A 64 4.91 7.06 -18.57
N ASP A 65 5.29 6.67 -19.79
CA ASP A 65 4.81 5.42 -20.39
C ASP A 65 5.56 4.25 -19.73
N PRO A 66 4.88 3.35 -18.98
CA PRO A 66 5.55 2.22 -18.39
C PRO A 66 6.25 1.36 -19.45
N TRP A 67 5.66 1.16 -20.63
CA TRP A 67 6.19 0.31 -21.70
C TRP A 67 7.48 0.88 -22.29
N ASP A 68 7.53 2.20 -22.47
CA ASP A 68 8.78 2.88 -22.83
C ASP A 68 9.84 2.73 -21.73
N ARG A 69 9.46 2.84 -20.45
CA ARG A 69 10.35 2.55 -19.33
C ARG A 69 10.94 1.13 -19.42
N LEU A 70 10.14 0.10 -19.72
CA LEU A 70 10.65 -1.26 -19.90
C LEU A 70 11.66 -1.34 -21.05
N ARG A 71 11.31 -0.80 -22.23
CA ARG A 71 12.19 -0.80 -23.41
C ARG A 71 13.51 -0.07 -23.15
N ARG A 72 13.46 1.08 -22.48
CA ARG A 72 14.65 1.87 -22.12
C ARG A 72 15.53 1.10 -21.15
N ILE A 73 14.95 0.46 -20.13
CA ILE A 73 15.71 -0.40 -19.20
C ILE A 73 16.34 -1.57 -19.96
N LYS A 74 15.57 -2.33 -20.75
CA LYS A 74 16.11 -3.48 -21.53
C LYS A 74 17.20 -3.07 -22.52
N LYS A 75 17.09 -1.88 -23.11
CA LYS A 75 18.11 -1.35 -24.03
C LYS A 75 19.46 -1.16 -23.35
N HIS A 76 19.49 -0.88 -22.05
CA HIS A 76 20.72 -0.64 -21.28
C HIS A 76 21.14 -1.86 -20.45
N ALA A 77 20.22 -2.47 -19.70
CA ALA A 77 20.43 -3.70 -18.95
C ALA A 77 20.36 -4.93 -19.88
N LYS A 78 21.49 -5.25 -20.51
CA LYS A 78 21.58 -6.33 -21.50
C LYS A 78 22.16 -7.62 -20.93
N LYS A 79 22.88 -7.55 -19.79
CA LYS A 79 23.57 -8.70 -19.19
C LYS A 79 22.67 -9.43 -18.21
N THR A 80 21.83 -8.69 -17.50
CA THR A 80 20.97 -9.24 -16.45
C THR A 80 19.52 -9.37 -16.92
N PRO A 81 18.87 -10.54 -16.74
CA PRO A 81 17.44 -10.72 -16.98
C PRO A 81 16.57 -9.72 -16.21
N LEU A 82 15.52 -9.22 -16.85
CA LEU A 82 14.51 -8.37 -16.22
C LEU A 82 13.40 -9.22 -15.61
N GLN A 83 13.03 -8.86 -14.38
CA GLN A 83 11.96 -9.49 -13.62
C GLN A 83 10.83 -8.51 -13.32
N MET A 84 9.60 -9.02 -13.31
CA MET A 84 8.43 -8.29 -12.83
C MET A 84 7.62 -9.06 -11.80
N LEU A 85 6.87 -8.31 -10.98
CA LEU A 85 5.80 -8.86 -10.15
C LEU A 85 4.46 -8.76 -10.90
N LEU A 86 3.82 -9.89 -11.15
CA LEU A 86 2.54 -10.00 -11.84
C LEU A 86 1.49 -10.65 -10.93
N ARG A 87 0.35 -9.99 -10.75
CA ARG A 87 -0.76 -10.56 -9.98
C ARG A 87 -1.66 -11.39 -10.89
N GLY A 88 -1.22 -12.59 -11.27
CA GLY A 88 -1.99 -13.59 -12.02
C GLY A 88 -3.01 -12.99 -13.00
N GLN A 89 -4.29 -13.25 -12.73
CA GLN A 89 -5.44 -12.80 -13.52
C GLN A 89 -5.73 -11.30 -13.44
N ASN A 90 -5.21 -10.59 -12.43
CA ASN A 90 -5.35 -9.14 -12.28
C ASN A 90 -4.24 -8.35 -12.98
N LEU A 91 -3.19 -9.02 -13.47
CA LEU A 91 -2.02 -8.39 -14.09
C LEU A 91 -1.40 -7.33 -13.18
N VAL A 92 -1.49 -6.06 -13.59
CA VAL A 92 -1.05 -4.85 -12.89
C VAL A 92 -2.23 -3.93 -12.52
N GLY A 93 -3.47 -4.39 -12.70
CA GLY A 93 -4.72 -3.71 -12.31
C GLY A 93 -5.38 -4.36 -11.10
N TYR A 94 -6.58 -3.92 -10.72
CA TYR A 94 -7.17 -4.20 -9.39
C TYR A 94 -8.34 -5.20 -9.37
N ARG A 95 -8.70 -5.77 -10.52
CA ARG A 95 -9.76 -6.78 -10.70
C ARG A 95 -9.28 -7.90 -11.64
N ASN A 96 -10.03 -8.99 -11.74
CA ASN A 96 -9.72 -10.03 -12.73
C ASN A 96 -10.01 -9.53 -14.15
N TYR A 97 -9.14 -9.89 -15.08
CA TYR A 97 -9.28 -9.65 -16.51
C TYR A 97 -9.55 -10.96 -17.26
N PRO A 98 -10.26 -10.92 -18.39
CA PRO A 98 -10.41 -12.10 -19.24
C PRO A 98 -9.08 -12.55 -19.85
N ASP A 99 -9.03 -13.81 -20.27
CA ASP A 99 -7.78 -14.46 -20.72
C ASP A 99 -7.15 -13.83 -21.96
N ASP A 100 -7.94 -13.21 -22.84
CA ASP A 100 -7.43 -12.51 -24.02
C ASP A 100 -6.56 -11.30 -23.63
N VAL A 101 -6.98 -10.53 -22.62
CA VAL A 101 -6.20 -9.41 -22.06
C VAL A 101 -4.96 -9.93 -21.34
N VAL A 102 -5.08 -10.99 -20.54
CA VAL A 102 -3.95 -11.59 -19.81
C VAL A 102 -2.88 -12.07 -20.77
N GLU A 103 -3.27 -12.84 -21.78
CA GLU A 103 -2.36 -13.36 -22.78
C GLU A 103 -1.68 -12.22 -23.55
N ARG A 104 -2.44 -11.21 -24.01
CA ARG A 104 -1.87 -10.14 -24.82
C ARG A 104 -0.93 -9.23 -24.04
N PHE A 105 -1.25 -8.92 -22.77
CA PHE A 105 -0.34 -8.18 -21.89
C PHE A 105 0.99 -8.91 -21.73
N ILE A 106 0.96 -10.22 -21.47
CA ILE A 106 2.17 -11.02 -21.27
C ILE A 106 2.97 -11.14 -22.56
N ALA A 107 2.31 -11.35 -23.71
CA ALA A 107 2.97 -11.36 -25.02
C ALA A 107 3.76 -10.06 -25.24
N LEU A 108 3.11 -8.90 -25.08
CA LEU A 108 3.75 -7.60 -25.24
C LEU A 108 4.85 -7.36 -24.21
N ALA A 109 4.71 -7.84 -22.97
CA ALA A 109 5.75 -7.72 -21.96
C ALA A 109 7.01 -8.52 -22.35
N CYS A 110 6.85 -9.75 -22.84
CA CYS A 110 7.95 -10.55 -23.37
C CYS A 110 8.60 -9.87 -24.59
N GLU A 111 7.79 -9.42 -25.56
CA GLU A 111 8.25 -8.72 -26.77
C GLU A 111 9.06 -7.45 -26.44
N ASN A 112 8.69 -6.74 -25.36
CA ASN A 112 9.38 -5.54 -24.89
C ASN A 112 10.59 -5.83 -23.98
N GLY A 113 10.86 -7.10 -23.67
CA GLY A 113 12.11 -7.53 -23.03
C GLY A 113 11.99 -8.01 -21.58
N MET A 114 10.79 -8.31 -21.10
CA MET A 114 10.61 -8.99 -19.81
C MET A 114 11.03 -10.45 -19.90
N ASP A 115 11.89 -10.92 -18.99
CA ASP A 115 12.43 -12.27 -19.02
C ASP A 115 11.79 -13.18 -17.95
N ILE A 116 11.54 -12.64 -16.74
CA ILE A 116 11.05 -13.39 -15.58
C ILE A 116 9.75 -12.79 -15.05
N PHE A 117 8.72 -13.62 -14.94
CA PHE A 117 7.43 -13.24 -14.39
C PHE A 117 7.25 -13.92 -13.04
N ARG A 118 7.29 -13.15 -11.95
CA ARG A 118 6.89 -13.62 -10.63
C ARG A 118 5.37 -13.49 -10.51
N ILE A 119 4.68 -14.61 -10.66
CA ILE A 119 3.22 -14.67 -10.76
C ILE A 119 2.65 -15.09 -9.40
N PHE A 120 1.82 -14.24 -8.81
CA PHE A 120 1.16 -14.51 -7.53
C PHE A 120 -0.35 -14.30 -7.61
N ASP A 121 -1.07 -14.96 -6.71
CA ASP A 121 -2.46 -14.71 -6.40
C ASP A 121 -2.59 -14.35 -4.91
N ALA A 122 -3.47 -13.40 -4.58
CA ALA A 122 -3.58 -12.88 -3.22
C ALA A 122 -4.11 -13.91 -2.20
N LEU A 123 -4.78 -14.97 -2.68
CA LEU A 123 -5.33 -16.06 -1.89
C LEU A 123 -4.51 -17.35 -2.00
N ASN A 124 -3.40 -17.35 -2.75
CA ASN A 124 -2.70 -18.55 -3.19
C ASN A 124 -3.59 -19.51 -4.02
N ASP A 125 -4.62 -19.00 -4.69
CA ASP A 125 -5.48 -19.78 -5.57
C ASP A 125 -4.78 -19.99 -6.92
N THR A 126 -4.35 -21.22 -7.18
CA THR A 126 -3.58 -21.57 -8.39
C THR A 126 -4.36 -21.34 -9.68
N ARG A 127 -5.69 -21.42 -9.64
CA ARG A 127 -6.54 -21.21 -10.83
C ARG A 127 -6.40 -19.78 -11.36
N ASN A 128 -6.20 -18.81 -10.48
CA ASN A 128 -6.03 -17.40 -10.86
C ASN A 128 -4.65 -17.09 -11.47
N ILE A 129 -3.70 -18.03 -11.47
CA ILE A 129 -2.40 -17.83 -12.11
C ILE A 129 -2.21 -18.69 -13.37
N GLU A 130 -3.10 -19.65 -13.62
CA GLU A 130 -2.97 -20.63 -14.71
C GLU A 130 -2.82 -19.98 -16.09
N SER A 131 -3.70 -19.04 -16.42
CA SER A 131 -3.68 -18.33 -17.70
C SER A 131 -2.38 -17.55 -17.89
N ALA A 132 -1.90 -16.90 -16.83
CA ALA A 132 -0.65 -16.15 -16.85
C ALA A 132 0.57 -17.07 -17.01
N VAL A 133 0.63 -18.18 -16.28
CA VAL A 133 1.71 -19.17 -16.42
C VAL A 133 1.75 -19.71 -17.85
N ARG A 134 0.60 -20.15 -18.38
CA ARG A 134 0.50 -20.65 -19.76
C ARG A 134 0.96 -19.61 -20.79
N ALA A 135 0.55 -18.36 -20.65
CA ALA A 135 0.98 -17.28 -21.55
C ALA A 135 2.49 -17.02 -21.46
N VAL A 136 3.06 -16.94 -20.25
CA VAL A 136 4.50 -16.73 -20.08
C VAL A 136 5.30 -17.84 -20.75
N LYS A 137 4.90 -19.10 -20.54
CA LYS A 137 5.53 -20.27 -21.19
C LYS A 137 5.37 -20.23 -22.71
N LYS A 138 4.20 -19.85 -23.23
CA LYS A 138 3.92 -19.71 -24.67
C LYS A 138 4.86 -18.72 -25.34
N TYR A 139 5.16 -17.59 -24.69
CA TYR A 139 6.02 -16.53 -25.23
C TYR A 139 7.48 -16.62 -24.75
N GLY A 140 7.89 -17.75 -24.18
CA GLY A 140 9.29 -18.05 -23.87
C GLY A 140 9.87 -17.37 -22.62
N GLY A 141 9.02 -16.79 -21.77
CA GLY A 141 9.44 -16.24 -20.48
C GLY A 141 9.61 -17.31 -19.39
N HIS A 142 10.28 -16.94 -18.30
CA HIS A 142 10.40 -17.78 -17.10
C HIS A 142 9.21 -17.55 -16.19
N ALA A 143 8.38 -18.58 -15.99
CA ALA A 143 7.23 -18.51 -15.10
C ALA A 143 7.65 -18.87 -13.66
N GLN A 144 7.81 -17.87 -12.80
CA GLN A 144 8.05 -18.08 -11.37
C GLN A 144 6.71 -18.06 -10.61
N GLY A 145 6.26 -19.22 -10.16
CA GLY A 145 5.13 -19.34 -9.23
C GLY A 145 5.44 -18.68 -7.89
N THR A 146 4.41 -18.34 -7.11
CA THR A 146 4.59 -17.62 -5.85
C THR A 146 3.67 -18.14 -4.76
N ILE A 147 4.22 -18.35 -3.58
CA ILE A 147 3.48 -18.51 -2.32
C ILE A 147 3.51 -17.18 -1.58
N CYS A 148 2.35 -16.55 -1.40
CA CYS A 148 2.18 -15.48 -0.43
C CYS A 148 2.20 -16.07 0.98
N TYR A 149 3.30 -15.86 1.70
CA TYR A 149 3.48 -16.38 3.05
C TYR A 149 2.64 -15.60 4.06
N THR A 150 2.05 -16.33 5.01
CA THR A 150 1.31 -15.75 6.12
C THR A 150 1.19 -16.72 7.29
N ILE A 151 0.82 -16.23 8.48
CA ILE A 151 0.68 -17.06 9.69
C ILE A 151 -0.79 -17.16 10.09
N SER A 152 -1.30 -18.39 10.16
CA SER A 152 -2.66 -18.70 10.65
C SER A 152 -2.78 -20.20 10.97
N PRO A 153 -3.87 -20.66 11.61
CA PRO A 153 -4.11 -22.10 11.83
C PRO A 153 -4.19 -22.95 10.56
N VAL A 154 -4.43 -22.34 9.38
CA VAL A 154 -4.57 -23.04 8.09
C VAL A 154 -3.21 -23.20 7.39
N HIS A 155 -2.30 -22.26 7.62
CA HIS A 155 -1.08 -22.11 6.84
C HIS A 155 0.09 -22.88 7.47
N THR A 156 0.10 -24.19 7.24
CA THR A 156 1.20 -25.10 7.63
C THR A 156 2.19 -25.33 6.48
N VAL A 157 3.32 -25.99 6.75
CA VAL A 157 4.27 -26.40 5.70
C VAL A 157 3.58 -27.28 4.65
N GLU A 158 2.73 -28.21 5.09
CA GLU A 158 1.96 -29.10 4.21
C GLU A 158 1.00 -28.30 3.33
N LYS A 159 0.32 -27.29 3.88
CA LYS A 159 -0.57 -26.43 3.09
C LYS A 159 0.21 -25.64 2.05
N PHE A 160 1.37 -25.09 2.39
CA PHE A 160 2.22 -24.39 1.44
C PHE A 160 2.80 -25.31 0.36
N LEU A 161 3.13 -26.56 0.71
CA LEU A 161 3.54 -27.57 -0.26
C LEU A 161 2.42 -27.92 -1.23
N GLN A 162 1.16 -27.99 -0.77
CA GLN A 162 0.02 -28.19 -1.67
C GLN A 162 -0.10 -27.04 -2.68
N TYR A 163 0.07 -25.79 -2.24
CA TYR A 163 0.09 -24.65 -3.17
C TYR A 163 1.26 -24.78 -4.17
N ALA A 164 2.46 -25.07 -3.70
CA ALA A 164 3.62 -25.24 -4.58
C ALA A 164 3.43 -26.38 -5.60
N SER A 165 2.87 -27.52 -5.16
CA SER A 165 2.59 -28.67 -6.02
C SER A 165 1.56 -28.32 -7.08
N ALA A 166 0.46 -27.66 -6.71
CA ALA A 166 -0.56 -27.25 -7.68
C ALA A 166 0.01 -26.28 -8.73
N GLN A 167 0.88 -25.34 -8.32
CA GLN A 167 1.55 -24.45 -9.27
C GLN A 167 2.57 -25.18 -10.14
N MET A 168 3.26 -26.20 -9.61
CA MET A 168 4.12 -27.09 -10.40
C MET A 168 3.35 -27.81 -11.50
N ASP A 169 2.14 -28.29 -11.20
CA ASP A 169 1.29 -29.04 -12.13
C ASP A 169 0.87 -28.21 -13.36
N ILE A 170 0.77 -26.89 -13.21
CA ILE A 170 0.50 -25.96 -14.32
C ILE A 170 1.77 -25.45 -15.04
N GLY A 171 2.96 -25.93 -14.65
CA GLY A 171 4.19 -25.78 -15.41
C GLY A 171 5.06 -24.56 -15.07
N ILE A 172 5.10 -24.12 -13.80
CA ILE A 172 6.07 -23.10 -13.35
C ILE A 172 7.52 -23.62 -13.45
N ASP A 173 8.47 -22.71 -13.68
CA ASP A 173 9.90 -23.00 -13.80
C ASP A 173 10.66 -22.88 -12.47
N SER A 174 10.19 -22.01 -11.57
CA SER A 174 10.69 -21.87 -10.20
C SER A 174 9.60 -21.35 -9.29
N ILE A 175 9.86 -21.33 -7.98
CA ILE A 175 8.89 -20.84 -6.99
C ILE A 175 9.50 -19.79 -6.06
N CYS A 176 8.73 -18.73 -5.80
CA CYS A 176 9.06 -17.70 -4.83
C CYS A 176 8.26 -17.91 -3.53
N ILE A 177 8.95 -17.92 -2.39
CA ILE A 177 8.31 -17.71 -1.08
C ILE A 177 8.29 -16.19 -0.86
N LYS A 178 7.11 -15.58 -1.01
CA LYS A 178 6.92 -14.13 -0.88
C LYS A 178 6.36 -13.79 0.49
N ASP A 179 7.22 -13.30 1.35
CA ASP A 179 6.89 -12.71 2.65
C ASP A 179 6.77 -11.19 2.53
N MET A 180 5.59 -10.74 2.11
CA MET A 180 5.27 -9.33 1.87
C MET A 180 5.25 -8.47 3.14
N ALA A 181 5.12 -9.08 4.32
CA ALA A 181 5.04 -8.36 5.60
C ALA A 181 6.35 -8.42 6.39
N GLY A 182 7.28 -9.32 6.06
CA GLY A 182 8.49 -9.54 6.85
C GLY A 182 8.22 -10.37 8.10
N ILE A 183 7.29 -11.32 8.05
CA ILE A 183 6.86 -12.16 9.19
C ILE A 183 7.33 -13.61 9.09
N LEU A 184 8.05 -13.99 8.03
CA LEU A 184 8.64 -15.31 7.88
C LEU A 184 9.80 -15.46 8.87
N SER A 185 9.68 -16.38 9.82
CA SER A 185 10.74 -16.64 10.78
C SER A 185 11.86 -17.49 10.15
N PRO A 186 13.10 -17.40 10.64
CA PRO A 186 14.20 -18.23 10.14
C PRO A 186 13.92 -19.73 10.22
N VAL A 187 13.32 -20.19 11.32
CA VAL A 187 12.95 -21.60 11.53
C VAL A 187 11.90 -22.06 10.51
N MET A 188 10.90 -21.24 10.22
CA MET A 188 9.89 -21.58 9.23
C MET A 188 10.44 -21.53 7.81
N ALA A 189 11.32 -20.57 7.50
CA ALA A 189 12.00 -20.50 6.21
C ALA A 189 12.86 -21.73 5.93
N GLU A 190 13.62 -22.21 6.91
CA GLU A 190 14.40 -23.44 6.80
C GLU A 190 13.50 -24.65 6.49
N LYS A 191 12.42 -24.82 7.28
CA LYS A 191 11.48 -25.93 7.12
C LYS A 191 10.77 -25.90 5.76
N LEU A 192 10.19 -24.77 5.39
CA LEU A 192 9.39 -24.64 4.17
C LEU A 192 10.27 -24.78 2.93
N THR A 193 11.41 -24.08 2.90
CA THR A 193 12.36 -24.15 1.78
C THR A 193 12.88 -25.57 1.61
N GLY A 194 13.34 -26.20 2.70
CA GLY A 194 13.86 -27.57 2.66
C GLY A 194 12.80 -28.57 2.20
N ALA A 195 11.54 -28.40 2.62
CA ALA A 195 10.45 -29.25 2.22
C ALA A 195 10.12 -29.14 0.71
N ILE A 196 9.98 -27.92 0.18
CA ILE A 196 9.72 -27.69 -1.26
C ILE A 196 10.82 -28.34 -2.11
N ILE A 197 12.07 -28.12 -1.74
CA ILE A 197 13.22 -28.64 -2.47
C ILE A 197 13.27 -30.17 -2.43
N ARG A 198 13.02 -30.78 -1.27
CA ARG A 198 13.08 -32.24 -1.09
C ARG A 198 11.95 -32.94 -1.82
N GLU A 199 10.75 -32.38 -1.79
CA GLU A 199 9.52 -33.05 -2.21
C GLU A 199 9.15 -32.70 -3.67
N LEU A 200 9.37 -31.46 -4.09
CA LEU A 200 8.98 -30.96 -5.41
C LEU A 200 10.17 -30.71 -6.34
N ARG A 201 11.39 -30.65 -5.81
CA ARG A 201 12.63 -30.38 -6.59
C ARG A 201 12.59 -29.06 -7.38
N LEU A 202 11.75 -28.12 -6.97
CA LEU A 202 11.65 -26.79 -7.58
C LEU A 202 12.80 -25.88 -7.09
N PRO A 203 13.40 -25.08 -7.99
CA PRO A 203 14.28 -23.98 -7.57
C PRO A 203 13.50 -22.98 -6.73
N VAL A 204 14.03 -22.62 -5.55
CA VAL A 204 13.37 -21.72 -4.60
C VAL A 204 14.09 -20.37 -4.57
N GLN A 205 13.30 -19.30 -4.69
CA GLN A 205 13.70 -17.92 -4.42
C GLN A 205 12.95 -17.41 -3.19
N VAL A 206 13.63 -16.71 -2.27
CA VAL A 206 12.98 -16.16 -1.06
C VAL A 206 12.99 -14.64 -1.11
N HIS A 207 11.82 -14.07 -0.88
CA HIS A 207 11.58 -12.63 -0.86
C HIS A 207 11.00 -12.22 0.49
N CYS A 208 11.69 -11.36 1.22
CA CYS A 208 11.25 -10.83 2.50
C CYS A 208 11.40 -9.31 2.57
N HIS A 209 10.45 -8.65 3.21
CA HIS A 209 10.63 -7.28 3.69
C HIS A 209 11.33 -7.29 5.05
N ALA A 210 12.14 -6.27 5.34
CA ALA A 210 12.97 -6.18 6.54
C ALA A 210 12.24 -5.59 7.76
N SER A 211 10.92 -5.36 7.67
CA SER A 211 10.13 -4.58 8.64
C SER A 211 10.27 -5.08 10.07
N SER A 212 10.27 -6.40 10.27
CA SER A 212 10.40 -7.01 11.61
C SER A 212 11.83 -7.11 12.13
N GLY A 213 12.83 -6.88 11.29
CA GLY A 213 14.23 -7.19 11.56
C GLY A 213 14.63 -8.66 11.35
N MET A 214 13.68 -9.58 11.04
CA MET A 214 14.00 -11.01 10.88
C MET A 214 14.57 -11.39 9.51
N ALA A 215 14.40 -10.55 8.48
CA ALA A 215 14.63 -10.94 7.09
C ALA A 215 16.06 -11.41 6.78
N VAL A 216 17.09 -10.76 7.35
CA VAL A 216 18.50 -11.16 7.17
C VAL A 216 18.74 -12.58 7.70
N ALA A 217 18.28 -12.87 8.93
CA ALA A 217 18.39 -14.22 9.51
C ALA A 217 17.55 -15.24 8.74
N THR A 218 16.43 -14.80 8.18
CA THR A 218 15.51 -15.64 7.39
C THR A 218 16.14 -16.06 6.07
N TYR A 219 16.82 -15.15 5.37
CA TYR A 219 17.60 -15.47 4.19
C TYR A 219 18.74 -16.43 4.51
N LEU A 220 19.48 -16.21 5.59
CA LEU A 220 20.54 -17.14 6.00
C LEU A 220 20.01 -18.57 6.20
N ALA A 221 18.88 -18.71 6.88
CA ALA A 221 18.25 -20.01 7.13
C ALA A 221 17.72 -20.66 5.83
N ALA A 222 17.05 -19.89 4.97
CA ALA A 222 16.56 -20.38 3.69
C ALA A 222 17.68 -20.85 2.75
N VAL A 223 18.77 -20.07 2.62
CA VAL A 223 19.91 -20.44 1.77
C VAL A 223 20.58 -21.71 2.30
N ARG A 224 20.75 -21.85 3.62
CA ARG A 224 21.25 -23.09 4.22
C ARG A 224 20.34 -24.30 3.96
N ALA A 225 19.03 -24.08 3.86
CA ALA A 225 18.05 -25.11 3.47
C ALA A 225 18.05 -25.41 1.96
N GLY A 226 18.77 -24.62 1.16
CA GLY A 226 18.96 -24.82 -0.27
C GLY A 226 18.24 -23.81 -1.18
N ALA A 227 17.70 -22.71 -0.65
CA ALA A 227 17.24 -21.63 -1.51
C ALA A 227 18.38 -21.16 -2.42
N GLU A 228 18.09 -21.03 -3.71
CA GLU A 228 19.11 -20.75 -4.72
C GLU A 228 19.17 -19.26 -5.07
N ALA A 229 18.15 -18.49 -4.67
CA ALA A 229 18.07 -17.07 -4.90
C ALA A 229 17.39 -16.33 -3.73
N ILE A 230 17.80 -15.09 -3.49
CA ILE A 230 17.14 -14.15 -2.55
C ILE A 230 17.00 -12.76 -3.17
N ASP A 231 16.05 -11.98 -2.65
CA ASP A 231 15.80 -10.60 -3.10
C ASP A 231 16.47 -9.60 -2.17
N CYS A 232 17.29 -8.69 -2.71
CA CYS A 232 17.97 -7.64 -1.94
C CYS A 232 17.77 -6.28 -2.61
N ALA A 233 17.94 -5.23 -1.83
CA ALA A 233 18.05 -3.86 -2.33
C ALA A 233 19.42 -3.29 -1.97
N ILE A 234 19.88 -2.27 -2.69
CA ILE A 234 21.08 -1.51 -2.29
C ILE A 234 20.86 -0.85 -0.92
N SER A 235 21.89 -0.77 -0.07
CA SER A 235 21.75 -0.33 1.32
C SER A 235 21.08 1.05 1.50
N SER A 236 21.34 2.01 0.60
CA SER A 236 20.70 3.33 0.57
C SER A 236 19.19 3.29 0.25
N MET A 237 18.67 2.14 -0.19
CA MET A 237 17.26 1.86 -0.47
C MET A 237 16.77 0.56 0.20
N ALA A 238 17.46 0.07 1.21
CA ALA A 238 17.15 -1.17 1.92
C ALA A 238 16.63 -0.91 3.35
N GLY A 239 16.19 -1.98 4.00
CA GLY A 239 15.74 -1.95 5.40
C GLY A 239 14.32 -1.42 5.60
N PHE A 240 13.84 -1.48 6.85
CA PHE A 240 12.44 -1.20 7.20
C PHE A 240 11.47 -1.93 6.26
N SER A 241 10.56 -1.23 5.59
CA SER A 241 9.62 -1.79 4.64
C SER A 241 10.25 -2.22 3.32
N SER A 242 11.56 -2.06 3.09
CA SER A 242 12.27 -2.57 1.91
C SER A 242 12.93 -3.93 2.18
N GLN A 243 13.64 -4.47 1.20
CA GLN A 243 14.41 -5.71 1.32
C GLN A 243 15.69 -5.54 2.16
N PRO A 244 16.32 -6.63 2.61
CA PRO A 244 17.66 -6.59 3.20
C PRO A 244 18.72 -5.96 2.27
N PRO A 245 19.74 -5.28 2.83
CA PRO A 245 20.85 -4.73 2.05
C PRO A 245 21.66 -5.83 1.35
N VAL A 246 21.91 -5.69 0.05
CA VAL A 246 22.73 -6.61 -0.73
C VAL A 246 24.15 -6.70 -0.17
N GLU A 247 24.74 -5.58 0.24
CA GLU A 247 26.08 -5.48 0.79
C GLU A 247 26.24 -6.32 2.07
N THR A 248 25.21 -6.32 2.90
CA THR A 248 25.13 -7.18 4.10
C THR A 248 25.06 -8.65 3.71
N MET A 249 24.18 -9.01 2.76
CA MET A 249 23.99 -10.41 2.39
C MET A 249 25.23 -11.00 1.69
N ILE A 250 25.90 -10.25 0.81
CA ILE A 250 27.15 -10.74 0.19
C ILE A 250 28.25 -10.93 1.23
N SER A 251 28.32 -10.07 2.26
CA SER A 251 29.31 -10.18 3.33
C SER A 251 29.06 -11.40 4.21
N ILE A 252 27.78 -11.74 4.46
CA ILE A 252 27.39 -12.93 5.23
C ILE A 252 27.82 -14.22 4.53
N PHE A 253 27.72 -14.28 3.20
CA PHE A 253 28.05 -15.48 2.42
C PHE A 253 29.46 -15.48 1.83
N ALA A 254 30.24 -14.43 2.04
CA ALA A 254 31.61 -14.32 1.56
C ALA A 254 32.48 -15.46 2.09
N GLY A 255 33.26 -16.09 1.20
CA GLY A 255 34.13 -17.22 1.56
C GLY A 255 33.41 -18.52 1.94
N THR A 256 32.08 -18.59 1.76
CA THR A 256 31.30 -19.83 1.86
C THR A 256 31.07 -20.44 0.47
N GLY A 257 30.52 -21.66 0.40
CA GLY A 257 30.08 -22.25 -0.88
C GLY A 257 28.96 -21.49 -1.59
N TYR A 258 28.36 -20.50 -0.92
CA TYR A 258 27.31 -19.62 -1.43
C TYR A 258 27.82 -18.24 -1.85
N ASP A 259 29.14 -18.04 -1.96
CA ASP A 259 29.70 -16.76 -2.40
C ASP A 259 29.07 -16.31 -3.73
N THR A 260 28.54 -15.09 -3.73
CA THR A 260 27.73 -14.55 -4.83
C THR A 260 28.58 -14.14 -6.03
N GLY A 261 29.84 -13.75 -5.80
CA GLY A 261 30.72 -13.17 -6.82
C GLY A 261 30.26 -11.82 -7.39
N LEU A 262 29.34 -11.10 -6.71
CA LEU A 262 28.93 -9.75 -7.12
C LEU A 262 30.09 -8.75 -6.98
N VAL A 263 30.11 -7.73 -7.83
CA VAL A 263 31.19 -6.73 -7.89
C VAL A 263 31.01 -5.64 -6.83
N PRO A 264 31.79 -5.61 -5.71
CA PRO A 264 31.53 -4.67 -4.61
C PRO A 264 31.72 -3.21 -5.00
N ALA A 265 32.69 -2.90 -5.86
CA ALA A 265 32.95 -1.55 -6.34
C ALA A 265 31.80 -0.98 -7.21
N ALA A 266 31.00 -1.84 -7.84
CA ALA A 266 29.79 -1.40 -8.53
C ALA A 266 28.66 -1.12 -7.53
N LEU A 267 28.52 -1.95 -6.49
CA LEU A 267 27.56 -1.72 -5.40
C LEU A 267 27.80 -0.38 -4.70
N GLU A 268 29.05 -0.05 -4.36
CA GLU A 268 29.41 1.23 -3.74
C GLU A 268 28.94 2.43 -4.58
N LYS A 269 29.12 2.38 -5.91
CA LYS A 269 28.64 3.45 -6.81
C LYS A 269 27.13 3.57 -6.82
N ILE A 270 26.42 2.43 -6.79
CA ILE A 270 24.96 2.39 -6.76
C ILE A 270 24.44 2.96 -5.43
N GLU A 271 25.09 2.59 -4.32
CA GLU A 271 24.77 3.07 -2.98
C GLU A 271 24.87 4.59 -2.92
N GLN A 272 26.01 5.15 -3.34
CA GLN A 272 26.27 6.59 -3.37
C GLN A 272 25.26 7.34 -4.27
N TYR A 273 24.95 6.77 -5.44
CA TYR A 273 24.00 7.36 -6.38
C TYR A 273 22.61 7.50 -5.76
N PHE A 274 22.08 6.42 -5.19
CA PHE A 274 20.74 6.47 -4.58
C PHE A 274 20.72 7.21 -3.24
N GLY A 275 21.82 7.21 -2.48
CA GLY A 275 21.98 8.06 -1.30
C GLY A 275 21.85 9.55 -1.65
N ALA A 276 22.39 9.99 -2.78
CA ALA A 276 22.26 11.36 -3.26
C ALA A 276 20.85 11.71 -3.79
N ILE A 277 20.08 10.72 -4.27
CA ILE A 277 18.73 10.90 -4.79
C ILE A 277 17.67 10.85 -3.70
N ALA A 278 17.89 10.04 -2.64
CA ALA A 278 16.91 9.80 -1.60
C ALA A 278 16.27 11.08 -1.03
N PRO A 279 17.01 12.16 -0.71
CA PRO A 279 16.41 13.40 -0.18
C PRO A 279 15.41 14.07 -1.14
N LYS A 280 15.48 13.81 -2.44
CA LYS A 280 14.61 14.41 -3.48
C LYS A 280 13.38 13.58 -3.82
N ARG A 281 13.32 12.34 -3.35
CA ARG A 281 12.29 11.35 -3.73
C ARG A 281 11.58 10.74 -2.53
N ARG A 282 12.25 10.71 -1.39
CA ARG A 282 11.72 10.14 -0.16
C ARG A 282 10.70 11.11 0.46
N PRO A 283 9.50 10.64 0.82
CA PRO A 283 8.54 11.43 1.58
C PRO A 283 9.15 11.95 2.89
N ALA A 284 8.77 13.14 3.32
CA ALA A 284 9.30 13.78 4.53
C ALA A 284 8.95 13.01 5.82
N ASP A 285 7.81 12.30 5.83
CA ASP A 285 7.28 11.60 7.00
C ASP A 285 7.79 10.16 7.08
N LEU A 286 8.95 9.98 7.70
CA LEU A 286 9.48 8.65 7.99
C LEU A 286 9.24 8.24 9.44
N PRO A 287 8.90 6.97 9.70
CA PRO A 287 8.78 6.49 11.06
C PRO A 287 10.13 6.60 11.78
N PRO A 288 10.12 6.92 13.08
CA PRO A 288 11.34 7.10 13.87
C PRO A 288 12.11 5.80 14.08
N SER A 289 11.46 4.64 13.89
CA SER A 289 12.08 3.31 14.01
C SER A 289 12.17 2.62 12.66
N ILE A 290 13.34 2.03 12.40
CA ILE A 290 13.60 1.19 11.22
C ILE A 290 13.13 -0.26 11.40
N ILE A 291 12.72 -0.65 12.62
CA ILE A 291 12.13 -1.96 12.94
C ILE A 291 10.74 -1.74 13.55
N ASP A 292 9.77 -2.47 13.02
CA ASP A 292 8.41 -2.55 13.53
C ASP A 292 8.16 -3.95 14.12
N PRO A 293 8.31 -4.15 15.44
CA PRO A 293 8.01 -5.44 16.07
C PRO A 293 6.50 -5.72 16.12
N GLY A 294 5.65 -4.70 15.98
CA GLY A 294 4.19 -4.85 15.99
C GLY A 294 3.72 -5.78 14.88
N ILE A 295 4.41 -5.77 13.73
CA ILE A 295 4.07 -6.59 12.56
C ILE A 295 4.06 -8.09 12.84
N LEU A 296 4.80 -8.55 13.84
CA LEU A 296 4.79 -9.94 14.28
C LEU A 296 3.51 -10.33 15.01
N ILE A 297 2.79 -9.35 15.56
CA ILE A 297 1.53 -9.54 16.28
C ILE A 297 0.37 -9.40 15.29
N HIS A 298 0.24 -8.23 14.66
CA HIS A 298 -0.94 -7.91 13.85
C HIS A 298 -0.82 -8.37 12.39
N GLN A 299 0.38 -8.70 11.89
CA GLN A 299 0.64 -9.21 10.53
C GLN A 299 0.17 -8.29 9.39
N ILE A 300 -0.01 -7.00 9.68
CA ILE A 300 -0.47 -5.99 8.73
C ILE A 300 0.77 -5.34 8.11
N PRO A 301 0.92 -5.36 6.76
CA PRO A 301 2.04 -4.70 6.11
C PRO A 301 2.14 -3.20 6.47
N GLY A 302 3.35 -2.65 6.57
CA GLY A 302 3.58 -1.30 7.11
C GLY A 302 2.77 -0.19 6.44
N GLY A 303 2.69 -0.19 5.10
CA GLY A 303 1.90 0.81 4.36
C GLY A 303 0.39 0.77 4.63
N MET A 304 -0.12 -0.31 5.21
CA MET A 304 -1.52 -0.45 5.56
C MET A 304 -1.83 0.09 6.96
N ILE A 305 -0.90 -0.01 7.92
CA ILE A 305 -1.08 0.59 9.25
C ILE A 305 -1.13 2.11 9.16
N SER A 306 -0.23 2.72 8.38
CA SER A 306 -0.26 4.16 8.16
C SER A 306 -1.60 4.59 7.54
N ASN A 307 -2.14 3.80 6.62
CA ASN A 307 -3.48 4.03 6.06
C ASN A 307 -4.58 3.94 7.14
N PHE A 308 -4.57 2.94 8.02
CA PHE A 308 -5.55 2.85 9.12
C PHE A 308 -5.49 4.06 10.05
N ARG A 309 -4.29 4.49 10.44
CA ARG A 309 -4.10 5.69 11.27
C ARG A 309 -4.71 6.91 10.60
N SER A 310 -4.36 7.17 9.34
CA SER A 310 -4.91 8.30 8.58
C SER A 310 -6.43 8.21 8.43
N GLN A 311 -6.98 7.01 8.23
CA GLN A 311 -8.42 6.79 8.12
C GLN A 311 -9.14 7.08 9.44
N LEU A 312 -8.61 6.59 10.56
CA LEU A 312 -9.17 6.82 11.88
C LEU A 312 -9.04 8.29 12.31
N GLU A 313 -7.92 8.94 12.01
CA GLU A 313 -7.74 10.39 12.23
C GLU A 313 -8.80 11.22 11.52
N LYS A 314 -9.09 10.92 10.23
CA LYS A 314 -10.15 11.59 9.47
C LYS A 314 -11.55 11.41 10.08
N GLN A 315 -11.74 10.34 10.85
CA GLN A 315 -13.00 10.06 11.54
C GLN A 315 -12.95 10.47 13.03
N ASN A 316 -11.91 11.19 13.47
CA ASN A 316 -11.67 11.54 14.88
C ASN A 316 -11.73 10.33 15.83
N ALA A 317 -11.22 9.18 15.39
CA ALA A 317 -11.32 7.89 16.07
C ALA A 317 -9.96 7.17 16.20
N LEU A 318 -8.85 7.92 16.24
CA LEU A 318 -7.49 7.36 16.32
C LEU A 318 -7.27 6.52 17.59
N ASP A 319 -7.97 6.87 18.68
CA ASP A 319 -8.02 6.13 19.94
C ASP A 319 -8.53 4.69 19.78
N LYS A 320 -9.31 4.41 18.73
CA LYS A 320 -9.83 3.08 18.41
C LYS A 320 -8.86 2.19 17.63
N LEU A 321 -7.64 2.65 17.34
CA LEU A 321 -6.66 1.85 16.59
C LEU A 321 -6.43 0.46 17.20
N PRO A 322 -6.28 0.27 18.53
CA PRO A 322 -6.11 -1.06 19.10
C PRO A 322 -7.30 -1.99 18.80
N GLU A 323 -8.54 -1.50 18.93
CA GLU A 323 -9.76 -2.25 18.61
C GLU A 323 -9.80 -2.67 17.14
N VAL A 324 -9.35 -1.79 16.23
CA VAL A 324 -9.25 -2.10 14.80
C VAL A 324 -8.24 -3.22 14.54
N LEU A 325 -7.09 -3.22 15.22
CA LEU A 325 -6.09 -4.28 15.02
C LEU A 325 -6.60 -5.65 15.49
N ASP A 326 -7.34 -5.69 16.60
CA ASP A 326 -8.00 -6.91 17.08
C ASP A 326 -9.11 -7.36 16.12
N GLU A 327 -9.92 -6.43 15.64
CA GLU A 327 -11.00 -6.73 14.69
C GLU A 327 -10.46 -7.19 13.33
N VAL A 328 -9.29 -6.71 12.88
CA VAL A 328 -8.61 -7.23 11.68
C VAL A 328 -8.34 -8.72 11.81
N ALA A 329 -7.87 -9.19 12.97
CA ALA A 329 -7.65 -10.62 13.19
C ALA A 329 -8.97 -11.42 13.16
N ALA A 330 -10.05 -10.86 13.71
CA ALA A 330 -11.37 -11.48 13.71
C ALA A 330 -11.99 -11.55 12.30
N VAL A 331 -12.00 -10.44 11.56
CA VAL A 331 -12.48 -10.39 10.16
C VAL A 331 -11.67 -11.32 9.27
N ARG A 332 -10.35 -11.34 9.44
CA ARG A 332 -9.47 -12.24 8.69
C ARG A 332 -9.84 -13.71 8.92
N LYS A 333 -10.19 -14.08 10.15
CA LYS A 333 -10.67 -15.44 10.46
C LYS A 333 -11.99 -15.74 9.75
N ASP A 334 -12.97 -14.83 9.85
CA ASP A 334 -14.29 -15.02 9.22
C ASP A 334 -14.19 -15.15 7.70
N LEU A 335 -13.24 -14.46 7.08
CA LEU A 335 -12.94 -14.52 5.65
C LEU A 335 -12.04 -15.71 5.24
N GLY A 336 -11.81 -16.68 6.12
CA GLY A 336 -11.07 -17.90 5.78
C GLY A 336 -9.54 -17.72 5.75
N TYR A 337 -9.02 -16.81 6.55
CA TYR A 337 -7.59 -16.54 6.75
C TYR A 337 -6.79 -16.14 5.49
N PRO A 338 -7.27 -15.20 4.64
CA PRO A 338 -6.49 -14.77 3.49
C PRO A 338 -5.12 -14.21 3.92
N PRO A 339 -4.05 -14.41 3.13
CA PRO A 339 -2.85 -13.59 3.23
C PRO A 339 -3.24 -12.11 3.10
N LEU A 340 -2.60 -11.22 3.87
CA LEU A 340 -2.86 -9.78 3.82
C LEU A 340 -1.94 -9.11 2.78
N VAL A 341 -2.29 -9.25 1.51
CA VAL A 341 -1.62 -8.63 0.36
C VAL A 341 -2.67 -7.93 -0.51
N THR A 342 -2.29 -7.04 -1.43
CA THR A 342 -3.30 -6.36 -2.25
C THR A 342 -4.04 -7.35 -3.16
N PRO A 343 -5.39 -7.37 -3.20
CA PRO A 343 -6.33 -6.45 -2.54
C PRO A 343 -6.89 -6.94 -1.18
N THR A 344 -6.66 -8.19 -0.79
CA THR A 344 -7.23 -8.83 0.41
C THR A 344 -6.92 -8.10 1.70
N SER A 345 -5.74 -7.48 1.79
CA SER A 345 -5.38 -6.60 2.90
C SER A 345 -6.43 -5.50 3.06
N GLN A 346 -6.66 -4.69 2.02
CA GLN A 346 -7.65 -3.60 2.02
C GLN A 346 -9.06 -4.09 2.36
N ILE A 347 -9.49 -5.23 1.79
CA ILE A 347 -10.81 -5.82 2.06
C ILE A 347 -10.99 -6.13 3.56
N VAL A 348 -10.04 -6.85 4.15
CA VAL A 348 -10.07 -7.20 5.59
C VAL A 348 -10.01 -5.93 6.44
N GLY A 349 -9.11 -5.01 6.10
CA GLY A 349 -8.87 -3.81 6.87
C GLY A 349 -10.04 -2.84 6.91
N THR A 350 -10.61 -2.52 5.75
CA THR A 350 -11.76 -1.62 5.67
C THR A 350 -12.95 -2.20 6.43
N GLN A 351 -13.23 -3.49 6.28
CA GLN A 351 -14.31 -4.13 7.03
C GLN A 351 -14.07 -4.05 8.55
N ALA A 352 -12.84 -4.24 9.01
CA ALA A 352 -12.51 -4.13 10.43
C ALA A 352 -12.72 -2.72 10.97
N VAL A 353 -12.25 -1.70 10.24
CA VAL A 353 -12.51 -0.30 10.60
C VAL A 353 -14.01 -0.01 10.65
N MET A 354 -14.78 -0.48 9.67
CA MET A 354 -16.23 -0.28 9.64
C MET A 354 -16.94 -0.95 10.82
N ASN A 355 -16.56 -2.18 11.17
CA ASN A 355 -17.11 -2.88 12.33
C ASN A 355 -16.91 -2.09 13.62
N VAL A 356 -15.70 -1.56 13.84
CA VAL A 356 -15.34 -0.78 15.03
C VAL A 356 -16.03 0.59 15.07
N LEU A 357 -16.13 1.27 13.92
CA LEU A 357 -16.81 2.56 13.83
C LEU A 357 -18.34 2.45 13.95
N ALA A 358 -18.92 1.34 13.46
CA ALA A 358 -20.35 1.06 13.56
C ALA A 358 -20.76 0.53 14.95
N GLY A 359 -19.82 -0.04 15.71
CA GLY A 359 -20.07 -0.69 16.99
C GLY A 359 -20.77 -2.06 16.88
N GLU A 360 -20.91 -2.58 15.66
CA GLU A 360 -21.57 -3.85 15.35
C GLU A 360 -20.91 -4.49 14.12
N ARG A 361 -20.56 -5.78 14.23
CA ARG A 361 -19.85 -6.51 13.17
C ARG A 361 -20.76 -6.71 11.95
N TYR A 362 -20.26 -6.38 10.76
CA TYR A 362 -20.93 -6.58 9.47
C TYR A 362 -22.29 -5.89 9.34
N LYS A 363 -22.57 -4.85 10.16
CA LYS A 363 -23.73 -3.97 9.96
C LYS A 363 -23.67 -3.27 8.60
N MET A 364 -22.47 -2.87 8.20
CA MET A 364 -22.16 -2.37 6.87
C MET A 364 -21.12 -3.29 6.24
N VAL A 365 -21.39 -3.72 5.02
CA VAL A 365 -20.52 -4.64 4.28
C VAL A 365 -20.23 -4.06 2.90
N PRO A 366 -18.98 -3.67 2.61
CA PRO A 366 -18.57 -3.21 1.29
C PRO A 366 -18.77 -4.28 0.22
N ASN A 367 -18.95 -3.83 -1.02
CA ASN A 367 -19.13 -4.73 -2.15
C ASN A 367 -17.94 -5.66 -2.37
N GLU A 368 -16.73 -5.22 -2.07
CA GLU A 368 -15.53 -6.03 -2.20
C GLU A 368 -15.53 -7.20 -1.21
N VAL A 369 -16.09 -7.03 -0.01
CA VAL A 369 -16.28 -8.13 0.96
C VAL A 369 -17.38 -9.07 0.46
N LYS A 370 -18.49 -8.54 -0.06
CA LYS A 370 -19.53 -9.37 -0.70
C LYS A 370 -18.94 -10.19 -1.85
N ASN A 371 -18.22 -9.55 -2.77
CA ASN A 371 -17.59 -10.18 -3.94
C ASN A 371 -16.53 -11.21 -3.54
N TYR A 372 -15.78 -10.95 -2.46
CA TYR A 372 -14.88 -11.94 -1.85
C TYR A 372 -15.65 -13.18 -1.39
N VAL A 373 -16.73 -13.00 -0.62
CA VAL A 373 -17.56 -14.12 -0.13
C VAL A 373 -18.25 -14.85 -1.29
N LYS A 374 -18.64 -14.14 -2.36
CA LYS A 374 -19.15 -14.76 -3.61
C LYS A 374 -18.08 -15.56 -4.37
N GLY A 375 -16.81 -15.46 -4.01
CA GLY A 375 -15.72 -16.13 -4.69
C GLY A 375 -15.18 -15.40 -5.92
N MET A 376 -15.56 -14.13 -6.16
CA MET A 376 -15.11 -13.37 -7.34
C MET A 376 -13.60 -13.08 -7.35
N TYR A 377 -12.93 -13.16 -6.19
CA TYR A 377 -11.48 -13.00 -6.07
C TYR A 377 -10.73 -14.35 -6.11
N GLY A 378 -11.43 -15.48 -6.11
CA GLY A 378 -10.85 -16.82 -5.94
C GLY A 378 -11.33 -17.50 -4.67
N SER A 379 -10.81 -18.69 -4.40
CA SER A 379 -11.17 -19.47 -3.21
C SER A 379 -10.35 -19.06 -1.98
N PRO A 380 -11.00 -18.83 -0.83
CA PRO A 380 -10.30 -18.55 0.42
C PRO A 380 -9.48 -19.77 0.90
N PRO A 381 -8.38 -19.57 1.66
CA PRO A 381 -7.56 -20.66 2.18
C PRO A 381 -8.30 -21.68 3.05
N ALA A 382 -9.29 -21.22 3.82
CA ALA A 382 -10.21 -22.03 4.61
C ALA A 382 -11.66 -21.84 4.15
N PRO A 383 -12.51 -22.88 4.28
CA PRO A 383 -13.95 -22.76 4.06
C PRO A 383 -14.55 -21.66 4.93
N LEU A 384 -15.52 -20.93 4.38
CA LEU A 384 -16.29 -19.94 5.12
C LEU A 384 -17.48 -20.62 5.80
N GLU A 385 -17.84 -20.13 6.99
CA GLU A 385 -19.00 -20.64 7.73
C GLU A 385 -20.31 -20.34 7.00
N ARG A 386 -21.23 -21.31 6.92
CA ARG A 386 -22.50 -21.15 6.17
C ARG A 386 -23.34 -19.97 6.66
N ASN A 387 -23.42 -19.78 7.98
CA ASN A 387 -24.16 -18.67 8.55
C ASN A 387 -23.50 -17.32 8.22
N PHE A 388 -22.17 -17.29 8.14
CA PHE A 388 -21.42 -16.10 7.73
C PHE A 388 -21.66 -15.78 6.25
N ILE A 389 -21.59 -16.78 5.36
CA ILE A 389 -21.91 -16.60 3.94
C ILE A 389 -23.31 -15.99 3.80
N ARG A 390 -24.32 -16.59 4.44
CA ARG A 390 -25.71 -16.12 4.37
C ARG A 390 -25.90 -14.70 4.92
N MET A 391 -25.15 -14.33 5.96
CA MET A 391 -25.18 -12.98 6.51
C MET A 391 -24.65 -11.94 5.51
N ILE A 392 -23.64 -12.30 4.71
CA ILE A 392 -22.97 -11.35 3.80
C ILE A 392 -23.66 -11.27 2.44
N ILE A 393 -24.08 -12.40 1.87
CA ILE A 393 -24.61 -12.47 0.49
C ILE A 393 -26.05 -13.01 0.41
N GLY A 394 -26.72 -13.24 1.54
CA GLY A 394 -28.08 -13.77 1.57
C GLY A 394 -28.17 -15.16 0.96
N ASP A 395 -29.10 -15.34 0.03
CA ASP A 395 -29.34 -16.61 -0.69
C ASP A 395 -28.61 -16.66 -2.05
N GLU A 396 -27.71 -15.70 -2.34
CA GLU A 396 -26.87 -15.74 -3.54
C GLU A 396 -25.88 -16.92 -3.52
N GLU A 397 -25.59 -17.48 -4.69
CA GLU A 397 -24.67 -18.61 -4.82
C GLU A 397 -23.20 -18.18 -4.91
N MET A 398 -22.31 -18.98 -4.30
CA MET A 398 -20.87 -18.80 -4.43
C MET A 398 -20.36 -19.37 -5.76
N ILE A 399 -19.43 -18.66 -6.38
CA ILE A 399 -18.67 -19.14 -7.52
C ILE A 399 -17.73 -20.24 -7.05
N THR A 400 -17.83 -21.41 -7.67
CA THR A 400 -16.98 -22.59 -7.36
C THR A 400 -15.84 -22.79 -8.36
N GLY A 401 -15.99 -22.29 -9.60
CA GLY A 401 -14.98 -22.31 -10.66
C GLY A 401 -13.95 -21.18 -10.57
N ARG A 402 -13.17 -20.98 -11.64
CA ARG A 402 -12.26 -19.83 -11.75
C ARG A 402 -13.09 -18.59 -12.08
N PRO A 403 -12.99 -17.48 -11.32
CA PRO A 403 -13.86 -16.32 -11.53
C PRO A 403 -13.70 -15.66 -12.91
N ALA A 404 -12.53 -15.76 -13.52
CA ALA A 404 -12.29 -15.24 -14.86
C ALA A 404 -13.01 -16.01 -15.98
N ASP A 405 -13.48 -17.24 -15.72
CA ASP A 405 -14.28 -17.99 -16.71
C ASP A 405 -15.67 -17.37 -16.92
N LEU A 406 -16.08 -16.46 -16.03
CA LEU A 406 -17.34 -15.70 -16.13
C LEU A 406 -17.17 -14.38 -16.90
N LEU A 407 -15.95 -14.05 -17.33
CA LEU A 407 -15.64 -12.81 -18.03
C LEU A 407 -15.63 -13.05 -19.54
N GLU A 408 -16.44 -12.28 -20.25
CA GLU A 408 -16.38 -12.24 -21.71
C GLU A 408 -15.06 -11.60 -22.19
N PRO A 409 -14.53 -12.02 -23.37
CA PRO A 409 -13.37 -11.38 -23.98
C PRO A 409 -13.54 -9.87 -24.12
N MET A 410 -12.49 -9.11 -23.80
CA MET A 410 -12.57 -7.65 -23.70
C MET A 410 -11.92 -6.92 -24.87
N LEU A 411 -10.86 -7.50 -25.46
CA LEU A 411 -10.09 -6.86 -26.54
C LEU A 411 -10.93 -6.55 -27.80
N PRO A 412 -11.90 -7.38 -28.23
CA PRO A 412 -12.70 -7.10 -29.43
C PRO A 412 -13.54 -5.81 -29.35
N ASP A 413 -13.96 -5.40 -28.15
CA ASP A 413 -14.90 -4.29 -27.96
C ASP A 413 -14.24 -3.04 -27.40
N ILE A 414 -13.22 -3.18 -26.56
CA ILE A 414 -12.54 -2.03 -25.92
C ILE A 414 -11.85 -1.11 -26.93
N THR A 415 -11.43 -1.65 -28.08
CA THR A 415 -10.82 -0.88 -29.17
C THR A 415 -11.81 0.09 -29.84
N LYS A 416 -13.12 -0.13 -29.66
CA LYS A 416 -14.18 0.75 -30.20
C LYS A 416 -14.50 1.91 -29.26
N SER A 417 -14.17 1.80 -27.97
CA SER A 417 -14.51 2.82 -26.96
C SER A 417 -13.42 3.85 -26.73
N ILE A 418 -12.19 3.58 -27.21
CA ILE A 418 -11.07 4.53 -27.15
C ILE A 418 -11.04 5.40 -28.41
N ASP A 419 -10.76 6.70 -28.25
CA ASP A 419 -10.49 7.61 -29.37
C ASP A 419 -9.21 7.16 -30.11
N PRO A 420 -9.30 6.74 -31.39
CA PRO A 420 -8.13 6.31 -32.16
C PRO A 420 -7.04 7.39 -32.25
N GLY A 421 -7.39 8.66 -32.13
CA GLY A 421 -6.43 9.77 -32.13
C GLY A 421 -5.58 9.88 -30.87
N LEU A 422 -5.91 9.13 -29.80
CA LEU A 422 -5.11 9.06 -28.56
C LEU A 422 -4.15 7.87 -28.53
N VAL A 423 -4.38 6.86 -29.37
CA VAL A 423 -3.61 5.62 -29.42
C VAL A 423 -2.43 5.79 -30.37
N GLU A 424 -1.21 5.59 -29.86
CA GLU A 424 0.01 5.60 -30.67
C GLU A 424 0.53 4.19 -30.94
N LYS A 425 0.31 3.26 -30.00
CA LYS A 425 0.78 1.87 -30.08
C LYS A 425 -0.24 0.92 -29.49
N GLU A 426 -0.09 -0.37 -29.78
CA GLU A 426 -0.98 -1.41 -29.24
C GLU A 426 -0.95 -1.47 -27.71
N GLU A 427 0.20 -1.20 -27.08
CA GLU A 427 0.34 -1.16 -25.64
C GLU A 427 -0.53 -0.09 -24.96
N ASP A 428 -0.90 0.98 -25.67
CA ASP A 428 -1.86 1.97 -25.17
C ASP A 428 -3.25 1.35 -24.98
N ILE A 429 -3.67 0.45 -25.88
CA ILE A 429 -4.96 -0.27 -25.78
C ILE A 429 -4.94 -1.13 -24.52
N ILE A 430 -3.86 -1.89 -24.30
CA ILE A 430 -3.73 -2.73 -23.10
C ILE A 430 -3.67 -1.90 -21.81
N SER A 431 -2.97 -0.76 -21.84
CA SER A 431 -2.92 0.16 -20.69
C SER A 431 -4.31 0.70 -20.37
N TYR A 432 -5.10 1.03 -21.40
CA TYR A 432 -6.48 1.47 -21.26
C TYR A 432 -7.40 0.36 -20.74
N CYS A 433 -7.25 -0.89 -21.20
CA CYS A 433 -8.01 -2.03 -20.68
C CYS A 433 -7.85 -2.19 -19.16
N ILE A 434 -6.61 -2.02 -18.68
CA ILE A 434 -6.24 -2.31 -17.29
C ILE A 434 -6.49 -1.09 -16.39
N LEU A 435 -6.22 0.13 -16.87
CA LEU A 435 -6.31 1.38 -16.12
C LEU A 435 -6.94 2.49 -16.99
N PRO A 436 -8.27 2.47 -17.23
CA PRO A 436 -8.91 3.36 -18.19
C PRO A 436 -8.67 4.85 -17.94
N GLU A 437 -8.93 5.33 -16.71
CA GLU A 437 -8.79 6.74 -16.38
C GLU A 437 -7.32 7.19 -16.38
N PRO A 438 -6.38 6.51 -15.70
CA PRO A 438 -4.96 6.90 -15.73
C PRO A 438 -4.36 6.89 -17.14
N ALA A 439 -4.73 5.89 -17.96
CA ALA A 439 -4.25 5.79 -19.32
C ALA A 439 -4.76 6.95 -20.19
N LEU A 440 -6.06 7.26 -20.15
CA LEU A 440 -6.63 8.37 -20.92
C LEU A 440 -6.06 9.73 -20.50
N GLU A 441 -5.87 9.96 -19.19
CA GLU A 441 -5.21 11.17 -18.70
C GLU A 441 -3.78 11.27 -19.23
N PHE A 442 -3.02 10.17 -19.17
CA PHE A 442 -1.66 10.13 -19.70
C PHE A 442 -1.62 10.37 -21.22
N PHE A 443 -2.49 9.74 -22.01
CA PHE A 443 -2.53 9.94 -23.47
C PHE A 443 -2.83 11.39 -23.85
N ARG A 444 -3.80 12.02 -23.16
CA ARG A 444 -4.08 13.45 -23.36
C ARG A 444 -2.89 14.31 -22.98
N TRP A 445 -2.24 14.04 -21.84
CA TRP A 445 -1.04 14.75 -21.42
C TRP A 445 0.12 14.59 -22.41
N ARG A 446 0.34 13.37 -22.95
CA ARG A 446 1.39 13.06 -23.93
C ARG A 446 1.26 13.90 -25.20
N ARG A 447 0.03 14.20 -25.64
CA ARG A 447 -0.27 15.03 -26.82
C ARG A 447 -0.05 16.53 -26.63
N ILE A 448 0.04 17.01 -25.39
CA ILE A 448 0.37 18.41 -25.14
C ILE A 448 1.84 18.64 -25.53
N PRO A 449 2.16 19.71 -26.30
CA PRO A 449 3.54 20.07 -26.64
C PRO A 449 4.42 20.13 -25.37
N PRO A 450 5.66 19.60 -25.39
CA PRO A 450 6.50 19.51 -24.18
C PRO A 450 6.68 20.81 -23.40
N ASP A 451 6.74 21.95 -24.10
CA ASP A 451 6.86 23.30 -23.54
C ASP A 451 5.58 23.81 -22.85
N GLN A 452 4.45 23.14 -23.09
CA GLN A 452 3.12 23.49 -22.57
C GLN A 452 2.56 22.45 -21.61
N ARG A 453 3.31 21.36 -21.35
CA ARG A 453 2.83 20.29 -20.47
C ARG A 453 2.67 20.81 -19.03
N PRO A 454 1.54 20.52 -18.38
CA PRO A 454 1.40 20.83 -16.96
C PRO A 454 2.40 20.00 -16.16
N ALA A 455 2.72 20.49 -14.95
CA ALA A 455 3.55 19.75 -14.00
C ALA A 455 2.93 18.37 -13.74
N VAL A 456 3.80 17.37 -13.54
CA VAL A 456 3.30 16.02 -13.25
C VAL A 456 2.82 15.97 -11.79
N PRO A 457 1.80 15.16 -11.46
CA PRO A 457 1.21 15.17 -10.12
C PRO A 457 2.22 14.92 -8.99
N ALA A 458 3.24 14.09 -9.21
CA ALA A 458 4.28 13.85 -8.22
C ALA A 458 5.08 15.13 -7.86
N ASP A 459 5.29 16.06 -8.80
CA ASP A 459 5.98 17.33 -8.50
C ASP A 459 5.07 18.30 -7.76
N GLU A 460 3.76 18.23 -8.00
CA GLU A 460 2.79 19.02 -7.26
C GLU A 460 2.63 18.54 -5.80
N GLU A 461 2.73 17.23 -5.57
CA GLU A 461 2.76 16.64 -4.21
C GLU A 461 3.93 17.21 -3.40
N VAL A 462 5.14 17.23 -3.97
CA VAL A 462 6.34 17.79 -3.32
C VAL A 462 6.16 19.28 -3.02
N LYS A 463 5.68 20.08 -3.98
CA LYS A 463 5.42 21.52 -3.76
C LYS A 463 4.39 21.77 -2.66
N LYS A 464 3.36 20.92 -2.56
CA LYS A 464 2.35 21.03 -1.49
C LYS A 464 2.95 20.70 -0.12
N GLU A 465 3.86 19.74 -0.04
CA GLU A 465 4.58 19.44 1.22
C GLU A 465 5.50 20.60 1.63
N GLU A 466 6.22 21.20 0.69
CA GLU A 466 7.09 22.37 0.95
C GLU A 466 6.30 23.63 1.38
N THR A 467 5.06 23.78 0.90
CA THR A 467 4.20 24.94 1.21
C THR A 467 3.21 24.70 2.34
N ALA A 468 3.10 23.47 2.85
CA ALA A 468 2.22 23.17 3.96
C ALA A 468 2.75 23.87 5.23
N PRO A 469 1.90 24.61 5.99
CA PRO A 469 2.29 25.09 7.30
C PRO A 469 2.70 23.87 8.13
N ALA A 470 3.88 23.93 8.77
CA ALA A 470 4.42 22.83 9.56
C ALA A 470 3.31 22.23 10.41
N ARG A 471 2.87 21.00 10.07
CA ARG A 471 1.85 20.29 10.83
C ARG A 471 2.36 20.25 12.26
N GLY A 472 1.59 20.83 13.17
CA GLY A 472 2.01 21.08 14.54
C GLY A 472 2.69 19.86 15.15
N GLY A 473 4.02 19.87 15.15
CA GLY A 473 4.75 19.25 16.23
C GLY A 473 4.17 19.83 17.51
N ALA A 474 3.91 18.98 18.50
CA ALA A 474 3.58 19.43 19.85
C ALA A 474 4.45 20.65 20.12
N ALA A 475 3.79 21.80 20.39
CA ALA A 475 4.47 23.07 20.55
C ALA A 475 5.74 22.81 21.33
N ALA A 476 6.90 23.19 20.77
CA ALA A 476 8.16 23.12 21.48
C ALA A 476 7.87 23.63 22.90
N PRO A 477 8.16 22.85 23.97
CA PRO A 477 7.79 23.25 25.31
C PRO A 477 8.32 24.67 25.47
N LYS A 478 7.43 25.64 25.70
CA LYS A 478 7.81 27.03 25.87
C LYS A 478 8.92 27.03 26.91
N THR A 479 10.13 27.37 26.51
CA THR A 479 11.24 27.58 27.43
C THR A 479 10.78 28.70 28.34
N MET A 480 10.38 28.36 29.56
CA MET A 480 10.07 29.36 30.56
C MET A 480 11.43 29.80 31.09
N GLU A 481 11.95 30.90 30.58
CA GLU A 481 13.07 31.56 31.23
C GLU A 481 12.63 31.88 32.66
N LEU A 482 13.38 31.38 33.65
CA LEU A 482 13.21 31.88 35.00
C LEU A 482 13.60 33.37 34.93
N GLY A 483 12.60 34.26 35.01
CA GLY A 483 12.80 35.71 35.11
C GLY A 483 13.46 36.17 36.41
N ARG A 484 14.35 35.34 36.99
CA ARG A 484 15.23 35.66 38.11
C ARG A 484 16.56 34.96 37.94
N ASP A 485 17.64 35.64 38.32
CA ASP A 485 18.95 35.02 38.46
C ASP A 485 18.90 33.92 39.52
N ILE A 486 19.34 32.72 39.13
CA ILE A 486 19.48 31.58 40.06
C ILE A 486 20.69 31.85 40.96
N GLN A 487 20.47 31.85 42.26
CA GLN A 487 21.55 32.16 43.20
C GLN A 487 22.55 31.00 43.28
N PRO A 488 23.86 31.23 43.47
CA PRO A 488 24.88 30.18 43.51
C PRO A 488 24.60 29.04 44.50
N ALA A 489 23.88 29.32 45.60
CA ALA A 489 23.47 28.33 46.58
C ALA A 489 22.36 27.37 46.08
N GLU A 490 21.53 27.80 45.12
CA GLU A 490 20.49 26.96 44.48
C GLU A 490 21.09 26.01 43.42
N ILE A 491 22.24 26.38 42.83
CA ILE A 491 22.98 25.57 41.84
C ILE A 491 23.70 24.40 42.50
N ALA A 492 24.21 24.58 43.72
CA ALA A 492 24.95 23.54 44.46
C ALA A 492 24.10 22.27 44.68
N GLY A 493 22.81 22.42 45.02
CA GLY A 493 21.92 21.28 45.24
C GLY A 493 21.50 20.54 43.96
N ILE A 494 21.51 21.22 42.80
CA ILE A 494 21.21 20.61 41.51
C ILE A 494 22.41 19.80 41.01
N SER A 495 23.63 20.30 41.20
CA SER A 495 24.86 19.57 40.83
C SER A 495 25.00 18.26 41.60
N GLU A 496 24.68 18.25 42.90
CA GLU A 496 24.75 17.05 43.73
C GLU A 496 23.69 16.00 43.33
N LEU A 497 22.51 16.45 42.86
CA LEU A 497 21.46 15.57 42.35
C LEU A 497 21.85 14.95 40.99
N ILE A 498 22.48 15.73 40.10
CA ILE A 498 22.98 15.27 38.80
C ILE A 498 24.10 14.23 38.99
N ASP A 499 25.01 14.46 39.93
CA ASP A 499 26.08 13.51 40.25
C ASP A 499 25.54 12.21 40.85
N GLN A 500 24.47 12.26 41.64
CA GLN A 500 23.80 11.05 42.15
C GLN A 500 23.10 10.29 41.03
N VAL A 501 22.37 10.97 40.13
CA VAL A 501 21.69 10.37 38.97
C VAL A 501 22.68 9.69 38.02
N ALA A 502 23.85 10.30 37.78
CA ALA A 502 24.93 9.73 36.97
C ALA A 502 25.50 8.44 37.56
N ARG A 503 25.54 8.28 38.90
CA ARG A 503 25.99 7.05 39.57
C ARG A 503 25.01 5.88 39.46
N PHE A 504 23.73 6.15 39.24
CA PHE A 504 22.68 5.11 39.13
C PHE A 504 22.30 4.78 37.67
N ASN A 505 22.97 5.38 36.68
CA ASN A 505 22.73 5.19 35.24
C ASN A 505 21.25 5.37 34.85
N VAL A 506 20.62 6.40 35.42
CA VAL A 506 19.20 6.70 35.24
C VAL A 506 19.02 7.62 34.04
N HIS A 507 18.35 7.13 32.99
CA HIS A 507 18.11 7.88 31.75
C HIS A 507 16.99 8.93 31.87
N GLU A 508 16.12 8.76 32.86
CA GLU A 508 14.97 9.64 33.10
C GLU A 508 14.68 9.76 34.60
N PHE A 509 14.62 11.00 35.08
CA PHE A 509 14.26 11.30 36.46
C PHE A 509 13.00 12.16 36.47
N SER A 510 11.95 11.70 37.18
CA SER A 510 10.68 12.45 37.30
C SER A 510 10.37 12.75 38.77
N LEU A 511 10.16 14.04 39.06
CA LEU A 511 9.75 14.52 40.38
C LEU A 511 8.33 15.08 40.31
N ARG A 512 7.43 14.53 41.13
CA ARG A 512 6.05 14.98 41.24
C ARG A 512 5.77 15.60 42.61
N LYS A 513 5.37 16.87 42.64
CA LYS A 513 4.91 17.55 43.86
C LYS A 513 3.60 18.29 43.55
N GLY A 514 2.49 17.77 44.06
CA GLY A 514 1.16 18.28 43.77
C GLY A 514 0.81 18.15 42.27
N LYS A 515 0.40 19.25 41.63
CA LYS A 515 0.06 19.31 40.20
C LYS A 515 1.26 19.49 39.27
N ILE A 516 2.46 19.68 39.81
CA ILE A 516 3.68 19.92 39.03
C ILE A 516 4.42 18.59 38.87
N ASN A 517 4.73 18.25 37.61
CA ASN A 517 5.60 17.14 37.25
C ASN A 517 6.82 17.70 36.51
N VAL A 518 8.01 17.41 37.01
CA VAL A 518 9.28 17.80 36.39
C VAL A 518 9.99 16.53 35.95
N THR A 519 10.21 16.38 34.64
CA THR A 519 10.90 15.24 34.05
C THR A 519 12.21 15.72 33.42
N LEU A 520 13.33 15.14 33.84
CA LEU A 520 14.66 15.39 33.32
C LEU A 520 15.13 14.15 32.55
N LYS A 521 15.49 14.32 31.27
CA LYS A 521 16.05 13.28 30.41
C LYS A 521 17.50 13.63 30.11
N PHE A 522 18.41 12.71 30.39
CA PHE A 522 19.84 12.95 30.21
C PHE A 522 20.29 12.30 28.89
N GLY A 523 20.68 13.13 27.92
CA GLY A 523 21.21 12.68 26.63
C GLY A 523 22.72 12.47 26.68
N ALA A 524 23.22 11.40 26.05
CA ALA A 524 24.65 11.17 25.91
C ALA A 524 25.20 12.05 24.77
N GLY A 525 25.69 13.25 25.09
CA GLY A 525 26.31 14.18 24.13
C GLY A 525 27.39 15.03 24.80
N LYS A 526 28.55 15.18 24.14
CA LYS A 526 29.67 16.02 24.61
C LYS A 526 29.30 17.52 24.56
N PRO A 527 29.80 18.38 25.48
CA PRO A 527 29.53 19.81 25.43
C PRO A 527 30.31 20.46 24.29
N VAL A 528 29.64 21.36 23.56
CA VAL A 528 30.23 22.30 22.60
C VAL A 528 30.28 23.66 23.31
N GLU A 529 31.46 24.28 23.37
CA GLU A 529 31.63 25.67 23.83
C GLU A 529 31.30 26.62 22.66
N GLU A 530 30.27 27.46 22.81
CA GLU A 530 30.03 28.60 21.93
C GLU A 530 30.18 29.92 22.72
N ASN A 531 31.05 30.80 22.22
CA ASN A 531 31.33 32.13 22.76
C ASN A 531 30.18 33.10 22.41
N TYR A 532 29.61 33.74 23.43
CA TYR A 532 28.60 34.78 23.31
C TYR A 532 29.27 36.17 23.31
N ASP A 533 28.95 37.00 22.30
CA ASP A 533 29.40 38.40 22.18
C ASP A 533 28.24 39.34 22.62
N PRO A 534 28.41 40.17 23.67
CA PRO A 534 27.31 40.88 24.32
C PRO A 534 26.80 42.15 23.61
N ASP A 535 27.37 42.56 22.47
CA ASP A 535 27.11 43.89 21.88
C ASP A 535 26.29 43.91 20.57
N GLU A 536 25.60 42.82 20.19
CA GLU A 536 24.68 42.85 19.04
C GLU A 536 23.26 43.31 19.44
N PRO A 537 22.72 44.42 18.90
CA PRO A 537 21.43 44.95 19.31
C PRO A 537 20.25 44.18 18.68
N ILE A 538 19.39 43.65 19.55
CA ILE A 538 18.12 43.02 19.19
C ILE A 538 17.10 44.10 18.83
N LEU A 539 16.63 44.11 17.58
CA LEU A 539 15.54 44.97 17.13
C LEU A 539 14.20 44.50 17.72
N ALA A 540 13.61 45.34 18.57
CA ALA A 540 12.29 45.13 19.16
C ALA A 540 11.18 45.39 18.13
N GLN A 541 10.18 44.50 18.07
CA GLN A 541 8.86 44.80 17.51
C GLN A 541 7.81 44.73 18.62
N GLU A 542 7.01 45.80 18.68
CA GLU A 542 6.00 46.09 19.70
C GLU A 542 4.79 45.15 19.62
N GLU A 543 4.30 44.74 20.80
CA GLU A 543 2.97 44.19 21.01
C GLU A 543 1.93 45.31 21.13
N ALA A 544 0.82 45.19 20.41
CA ALA A 544 -0.42 45.90 20.74
C ALA A 544 -1.63 44.97 20.51
N ALA A 545 -2.54 44.99 21.48
CA ALA A 545 -3.67 44.08 21.59
C ALA A 545 -5.03 44.77 21.32
N VAL A 546 -5.98 43.92 20.94
CA VAL A 546 -7.46 43.97 21.17
C VAL A 546 -8.39 44.59 20.11
N ALA A 547 -9.15 43.66 19.50
CA ALA A 547 -10.58 43.66 19.11
C ALA A 547 -11.13 44.43 17.90
N ALA A 548 -11.96 43.67 17.18
CA ALA A 548 -13.13 44.02 16.37
C ALA A 548 -12.90 44.82 15.06
N VAL A 549 -13.04 44.13 13.92
CA VAL A 549 -14.03 44.44 12.86
C VAL A 549 -14.35 43.15 12.09
N VAL A 550 -15.59 42.70 12.20
CA VAL A 550 -16.26 41.79 11.27
C VAL A 550 -16.62 42.59 10.01
N SER A 551 -16.21 42.11 8.83
CA SER A 551 -17.02 42.05 7.59
C SER A 551 -16.17 42.08 6.32
N LYS A 552 -16.20 40.97 5.56
CA LYS A 552 -16.58 40.98 4.14
C LYS A 552 -16.83 39.55 3.66
N LYS A 553 -18.12 39.19 3.65
CA LYS A 553 -18.71 38.04 2.96
C LYS A 553 -18.37 38.12 1.46
N ALA A 554 -17.94 36.99 0.89
CA ALA A 554 -18.10 36.70 -0.52
C ALA A 554 -19.16 35.60 -0.66
N GLY A 555 -20.35 35.99 -1.13
CA GLY A 555 -21.19 35.18 -2.02
C GLY A 555 -21.89 33.94 -1.48
N PHE A 556 -22.62 34.04 -0.35
CA PHE A 556 -23.82 33.22 -0.18
C PHE A 556 -24.98 33.95 -0.87
N SER A 557 -25.66 33.32 -1.82
CA SER A 557 -26.98 33.77 -2.24
C SER A 557 -27.95 33.51 -1.08
N GLU A 558 -28.32 34.57 -0.38
CA GLU A 558 -29.43 34.59 0.57
C GLU A 558 -30.74 34.45 -0.22
N ASN A 559 -31.12 33.20 -0.54
CA ASN A 559 -32.48 32.77 -0.88
C ASN A 559 -32.58 31.22 -0.90
N GLU A 560 -31.97 30.54 0.06
CA GLU A 560 -32.41 29.20 0.44
C GLU A 560 -32.66 29.21 1.96
N GLU A 561 -33.94 29.09 2.34
CA GLU A 561 -34.34 28.67 3.69
C GLU A 561 -33.59 27.38 4.08
N PRO A 562 -33.43 27.04 5.38
CA PRO A 562 -32.80 25.78 5.75
C PRO A 562 -33.71 24.62 5.29
N ILE A 563 -33.39 24.02 4.14
CA ILE A 563 -34.13 22.91 3.51
C ILE A 563 -34.21 21.67 4.43
N ALA A 564 -33.35 21.59 5.45
CA ALA A 564 -33.43 20.59 6.51
C ALA A 564 -34.71 20.71 7.38
N ALA A 565 -35.42 21.84 7.37
CA ALA A 565 -36.66 22.04 8.14
C ALA A 565 -37.95 21.73 7.35
N ALA A 566 -37.87 21.54 6.02
CA ALA A 566 -39.05 21.33 5.17
C ALA A 566 -39.29 19.87 4.75
N CYS A 567 -38.32 18.97 4.94
CA CYS A 567 -38.47 17.54 4.69
C CYS A 567 -38.18 16.78 5.99
N GLY A 568 -39.21 16.22 6.62
CA GLY A 568 -39.13 15.67 7.98
C GLY A 568 -38.21 14.46 8.17
N SER A 569 -37.59 13.92 7.12
CA SER A 569 -36.68 12.76 7.19
C SER A 569 -35.58 12.83 6.13
N THR A 570 -34.40 12.31 6.48
CA THR A 570 -33.21 12.32 5.62
C THR A 570 -32.50 10.98 5.66
N ILE A 571 -31.89 10.59 4.53
CA ILE A 571 -30.90 9.53 4.48
C ILE A 571 -29.54 10.19 4.68
N ASN A 572 -28.84 9.80 5.74
CA ASN A 572 -27.59 10.42 6.17
C ASN A 572 -26.38 9.55 5.79
N ALA A 573 -25.22 10.18 5.67
CA ALA A 573 -23.95 9.50 5.43
C ALA A 573 -23.55 8.66 6.66
N PRO A 574 -23.48 7.32 6.58
CA PRO A 574 -23.08 6.51 7.73
C PRO A 574 -21.59 6.63 8.05
N ILE A 575 -20.79 7.11 7.09
CA ILE A 575 -19.33 7.27 7.17
C ILE A 575 -18.92 8.51 6.37
N SER A 576 -17.84 9.17 6.80
CA SER A 576 -17.24 10.25 6.01
C SER A 576 -16.58 9.69 4.74
N GLY A 577 -16.79 10.32 3.58
CA GLY A 577 -16.34 9.85 2.28
C GLY A 577 -16.71 10.80 1.14
N THR A 578 -16.69 10.30 -0.09
CA THR A 578 -17.12 11.05 -1.29
C THR A 578 -18.46 10.50 -1.76
N PHE A 579 -19.46 11.38 -1.94
CA PHE A 579 -20.81 11.00 -2.33
C PHE A 579 -20.93 10.78 -3.85
N TYR A 580 -21.66 9.73 -4.24
CA TYR A 580 -22.09 9.48 -5.62
C TYR A 580 -23.55 9.03 -5.65
N SER A 581 -24.37 9.72 -6.42
CA SER A 581 -25.78 9.40 -6.69
C SER A 581 -25.95 8.19 -7.61
N GLY A 582 -24.93 7.85 -8.40
CA GLY A 582 -24.88 6.72 -9.34
C GLY A 582 -23.65 5.82 -9.16
N PRO A 583 -23.39 4.89 -10.11
CA PRO A 583 -22.25 3.96 -10.06
C PRO A 583 -20.87 4.61 -9.97
N GLY A 584 -20.73 5.87 -10.38
CA GLY A 584 -19.51 6.67 -10.33
C GLY A 584 -19.75 8.10 -10.82
N PRO A 585 -18.71 8.95 -10.84
CA PRO A 585 -18.85 10.35 -11.24
C PRO A 585 -19.41 10.49 -12.67
N GLY A 586 -20.52 11.24 -12.81
CA GLY A 586 -21.17 11.50 -14.10
C GLY A 586 -21.99 10.33 -14.69
N GLN A 587 -22.17 9.24 -13.93
CA GLN A 587 -23.06 8.14 -14.30
C GLN A 587 -24.51 8.40 -13.86
N GLN A 588 -25.48 7.72 -14.46
CA GLN A 588 -26.89 7.93 -14.09
C GLN A 588 -27.15 7.58 -12.61
N PRO A 589 -27.91 8.41 -11.88
CA PRO A 589 -28.30 8.14 -10.50
C PRO A 589 -29.06 6.82 -10.35
N PHE A 590 -28.87 6.11 -9.22
CA PHE A 590 -29.63 4.90 -8.90
C PHE A 590 -31.13 5.19 -8.72
N VAL A 591 -31.45 6.37 -8.18
CA VAL A 591 -32.82 6.85 -7.94
C VAL A 591 -32.95 8.31 -8.34
N LYS A 592 -34.16 8.74 -8.68
CA LYS A 592 -34.49 10.12 -9.08
C LYS A 592 -35.43 10.76 -8.08
N VAL A 593 -35.44 12.09 -8.08
CA VAL A 593 -36.46 12.86 -7.31
C VAL A 593 -37.85 12.46 -7.78
N GLY A 594 -38.72 12.15 -6.83
CA GLY A 594 -40.07 11.64 -7.03
C GLY A 594 -40.19 10.11 -6.97
N ASP A 595 -39.08 9.35 -7.04
CA ASP A 595 -39.11 7.89 -6.99
C ASP A 595 -39.56 7.40 -5.61
N LEU A 596 -40.42 6.39 -5.60
CA LEU A 596 -40.81 5.64 -4.42
C LEU A 596 -39.83 4.46 -4.24
N VAL A 597 -39.02 4.52 -3.19
CA VAL A 597 -38.02 3.49 -2.87
C VAL A 597 -38.51 2.64 -1.69
N HIS A 598 -38.32 1.34 -1.79
CA HIS A 598 -38.66 0.39 -0.73
C HIS A 598 -37.47 0.18 0.20
N ARG A 599 -37.75 -0.34 1.39
CA ARG A 599 -36.70 -0.74 2.33
C ARG A 599 -35.75 -1.75 1.66
N GLY A 600 -34.45 -1.45 1.65
CA GLY A 600 -33.42 -2.26 1.03
C GLY A 600 -33.03 -1.83 -0.38
N ASP A 601 -33.75 -0.91 -1.03
CA ASP A 601 -33.38 -0.42 -2.35
C ASP A 601 -32.11 0.44 -2.28
N LEU A 602 -31.22 0.27 -3.26
CA LEU A 602 -29.97 1.04 -3.38
C LEU A 602 -30.30 2.47 -3.82
N VAL A 603 -29.90 3.47 -3.02
CA VAL A 603 -30.20 4.88 -3.29
C VAL A 603 -28.98 5.70 -3.71
N CYS A 604 -27.80 5.42 -3.16
CA CYS A 604 -26.55 6.12 -3.50
C CYS A 604 -25.33 5.29 -3.07
N LYS A 605 -24.14 5.77 -3.40
CA LYS A 605 -22.86 5.22 -2.96
C LYS A 605 -22.03 6.28 -2.25
N ILE A 606 -21.27 5.84 -1.26
CA ILE A 606 -20.20 6.64 -0.65
C ILE A 606 -18.89 5.92 -0.89
N GLU A 607 -17.98 6.55 -1.62
CA GLU A 607 -16.60 6.10 -1.66
C GLU A 607 -15.89 6.55 -0.37
N ALA A 608 -15.60 5.59 0.48
CA ALA A 608 -14.80 5.81 1.66
C ALA A 608 -13.67 4.79 1.66
N MET A 609 -12.46 5.24 2.02
CA MET A 609 -11.30 4.35 2.12
C MET A 609 -10.98 3.59 0.81
N LYS A 610 -11.22 4.23 -0.35
CA LYS A 610 -11.06 3.67 -1.71
C LYS A 610 -11.98 2.47 -2.00
N MET A 611 -13.10 2.36 -1.31
CA MET A 611 -14.09 1.29 -1.44
C MET A 611 -15.46 1.93 -1.63
N LEU A 612 -16.28 1.36 -2.49
CA LEU A 612 -17.62 1.88 -2.78
C LEU A 612 -18.64 1.23 -1.84
N ASN A 613 -19.23 2.05 -0.98
CA ASN A 613 -20.22 1.60 0.01
C ASN A 613 -21.62 1.92 -0.51
N GLU A 614 -22.43 0.88 -0.66
CA GLU A 614 -23.83 0.99 -1.06
C GLU A 614 -24.69 1.48 0.10
N ILE A 615 -25.44 2.54 -0.13
CA ILE A 615 -26.39 3.09 0.84
C ILE A 615 -27.78 2.67 0.40
N HIS A 616 -28.47 1.94 1.27
CA HIS A 616 -29.82 1.44 1.03
C HIS A 616 -30.85 2.22 1.84
N ALA A 617 -32.06 2.34 1.31
CA ALA A 617 -33.17 2.94 2.05
C ALA A 617 -33.53 2.07 3.28
N GLU A 618 -33.54 2.67 4.47
CA GLU A 618 -33.88 1.95 5.71
C GLU A 618 -35.38 1.65 5.83
N LYS A 619 -36.21 2.42 5.12
CA LYS A 619 -37.67 2.35 5.11
C LYS A 619 -38.21 2.71 3.72
N MET A 620 -39.49 2.42 3.51
CA MET A 620 -40.21 2.88 2.34
C MET A 620 -40.38 4.40 2.38
N CYS A 621 -39.87 5.10 1.37
CA CYS A 621 -39.90 6.56 1.32
C CYS A 621 -39.91 7.06 -0.12
N GLN A 622 -40.35 8.30 -0.31
CA GLN A 622 -40.24 9.00 -1.59
C GLN A 622 -39.03 9.92 -1.58
N ILE A 623 -38.23 9.90 -2.65
CA ILE A 623 -37.07 10.78 -2.81
C ILE A 623 -37.54 12.21 -3.09
N VAL A 624 -37.24 13.16 -2.21
CA VAL A 624 -37.68 14.56 -2.36
C VAL A 624 -36.59 15.42 -3.00
N LYS A 625 -35.34 15.30 -2.54
CA LYS A 625 -34.22 16.09 -3.07
C LYS A 625 -32.87 15.46 -2.69
N PHE A 626 -31.88 15.57 -3.57
CA PHE A 626 -30.48 15.32 -3.21
C PHE A 626 -29.88 16.56 -2.52
N LEU A 627 -29.29 16.35 -1.36
CA LEU A 627 -28.67 17.38 -0.51
C LEU A 627 -27.15 17.42 -0.66
N ALA A 628 -26.55 16.40 -1.30
CA ALA A 628 -25.14 16.32 -1.66
C ALA A 628 -24.98 16.20 -3.18
N GLU A 629 -23.92 16.81 -3.71
CA GLU A 629 -23.54 16.75 -5.13
C GLU A 629 -22.57 15.60 -5.42
N ASP A 630 -22.60 15.03 -6.63
CA ASP A 630 -21.66 13.99 -7.05
C ASP A 630 -20.20 14.46 -6.92
N GLY A 631 -19.37 13.66 -6.26
CA GLY A 631 -17.97 14.00 -5.98
C GLY A 631 -17.79 14.90 -4.75
N GLN A 632 -18.86 15.29 -4.06
CA GLN A 632 -18.78 16.07 -2.84
C GLN A 632 -18.22 15.24 -1.68
N SER A 633 -17.27 15.83 -0.93
CA SER A 633 -16.83 15.29 0.35
C SER A 633 -17.92 15.47 1.41
N VAL A 634 -18.31 14.37 2.04
CA VAL A 634 -19.34 14.33 3.09
C VAL A 634 -18.78 13.77 4.39
N THR A 635 -19.29 14.26 5.52
CA THR A 635 -18.92 13.74 6.86
C THR A 635 -19.96 12.76 7.38
N LYS A 636 -19.57 11.89 8.32
CA LYS A 636 -20.51 11.03 9.05
C LYS A 636 -21.69 11.85 9.60
N ASP A 637 -22.88 11.28 9.49
CA ASP A 637 -24.18 11.82 9.88
C ASP A 637 -24.65 13.05 9.07
N GLN A 638 -23.91 13.47 8.02
CA GLN A 638 -24.35 14.53 7.12
C GLN A 638 -25.56 14.07 6.28
N PRO A 639 -26.63 14.87 6.18
CA PRO A 639 -27.76 14.59 5.29
C PRO A 639 -27.35 14.53 3.81
N LEU A 640 -27.73 13.44 3.13
CA LEU A 640 -27.43 13.21 1.72
C LEU A 640 -28.65 13.35 0.82
N ILE A 641 -29.78 12.81 1.26
CA ILE A 641 -31.03 12.78 0.50
C ILE A 641 -32.18 13.14 1.44
N ALA A 642 -32.97 14.14 1.08
CA ALA A 642 -34.24 14.44 1.72
C ALA A 642 -35.30 13.45 1.23
N VAL A 643 -36.03 12.84 2.17
CA VAL A 643 -37.05 11.83 1.88
C VAL A 643 -38.34 12.10 2.66
N GLU A 644 -39.46 11.63 2.11
CA GLU A 644 -40.75 11.62 2.79
C GLU A 644 -41.14 10.16 3.10
N GLU A 645 -41.32 9.83 4.39
CA GLU A 645 -41.74 8.48 4.77
C GLU A 645 -43.17 8.22 4.30
N VAL A 646 -43.38 7.09 3.62
CA VAL A 646 -44.71 6.66 3.19
C VAL A 646 -45.19 5.59 4.17
N SER A 647 -46.12 5.95 5.06
CA SER A 647 -46.74 4.99 5.98
C SER A 647 -47.69 4.06 5.20
N ASN A 648 -47.53 2.76 5.38
CA ASN A 648 -48.49 1.75 4.90
C ASN A 648 -49.76 1.78 5.79
N GLU A 649 -50.55 2.85 5.69
CA GLU A 649 -51.96 2.86 6.10
C GLU A 649 -52.82 2.94 4.84
N MET A 650 -52.92 1.85 4.09
CA MET A 650 -54.05 1.58 3.18
C MET A 650 -53.99 0.12 2.68
N LYS A 651 -54.43 -0.80 3.54
CA LYS A 651 -55.17 -1.99 3.11
C LYS A 651 -56.56 -1.86 3.70
N ALA A 652 -57.51 -1.42 2.88
CA ALA A 652 -58.94 -1.61 3.13
C ALA A 652 -59.33 -3.05 2.74
#